data_AF-A0A7J8G653-F1
#
_entry.id   AF-A0A7J8G653-F1
#
_cell.length_a   1.000
_cell.length_b   1.000
_cell.length_c   1.000
_cell.angle_alpha   90.00
_cell.angle_beta   90.00
_cell.angle_gamma   90.00
#
_symmetry.space_group_name_H-M   'P 1'
#
loop_
_entity.id
_entity.type
_entity.pdbx_description
1 polymer ?
#
loop_
_entity_poly.entity_id
_entity_poly.type
_entity_poly.pdbx_seq_one_letter_code
_entity_poly.pdbx_strand_id
1 'polypeptide(L)'
;MGSEEEKWEKLDAEFDHFVVDMKPFVLKLPHRSERQRCALWIRKLCEPSGTGVGIMGRKNRNLYAKLLLHMLKRGVIEGPFIHRPEPGTLKTLPSYMSIYFDEPNQAQAKASSPERLPDWVMGELGPSEHSGSWTFSSGAECSLVQSPADVHSREQYTAKLQTRSHSVSPAYREDGQNTTPKSCGIHLKKSTLSLDDSDIEARLNSWNLGIENPRYLRQKPIPLSVMTPKFSLRKSSSLHEDHLFSRMHEKELDMKTKMIEAKCHEEKLKLQQKHDADVQKILERKNNEIEELKTLYRKKQNEMEETIRKLETKVQTLVRDCQVIRETKENQIAELKKICEQSAESLNNDWEKKLHNAVAEMEKEKFDLQKRHTENIQELLEDTNVRLSKMEGEYVAQTQSTNQMVKELESRVQQLTGEAENSNLQKQKLIQEKLELERCYQITCSELQEVKARRNTLHREKDRLISDYEQNMKLLQTKYDADINLLKKEHALSASKSSGMIKELEQNICQLKQQLQESDLQRKQQLKDQENRFQMEKSHLKGTCDKKVHDLQSELDKEKEEAQKIISKFEEALKEKEEQLTRVTEVQRLQAQQADAALEEFKRQVELNSEKVYAEMKEQMERVEADLTRSKSLREKQSKEFLWQLEDVKQRYEQQIVELKLEHEQEKTHLLQQHNAEKDSLARDHEREIENLEKQLRAANMEHENQIQEFKKRDSQVMADMEAQVHKLREELINVNSQRKQQLVELGLLREEEKQRAARDHETAVNKLKAESEKMKIELKKTHAAETEMTLEKANSRLKQIEKEYTQKLAKSSQIIVELQTTISSLKEENSRQQLAADRRLQDVTQKFEDEKKQLIRDNDRAIKALQEELESRSNQVRCAEKKLQHKELESQEQITYIRQEYETKFKGLMPASLRQELEDTISSLKSQVNFLQKRASVLQEELTTYQSRR
;
A
#
# COMPACT_ATOMS: atom_id res chain seq x y z
N MET A 1 33.37 4.00 -4.37
CA MET A 1 33.46 5.24 -5.17
C MET A 1 32.68 5.19 -6.49
N GLY A 2 32.24 4.02 -6.99
CA GLY A 2 31.73 3.87 -8.37
C GLY A 2 30.54 4.73 -8.84
N SER A 3 29.77 5.40 -7.96
CA SER A 3 28.59 6.16 -8.40
C SER A 3 28.92 7.44 -9.20
N GLU A 4 30.13 7.98 -9.13
CA GLU A 4 30.52 9.09 -10.03
C GLU A 4 31.16 8.58 -11.33
N GLU A 5 31.92 7.49 -11.25
CA GLU A 5 32.62 6.85 -12.37
C GLU A 5 31.61 6.28 -13.39
N GLU A 6 30.59 5.57 -12.93
CA GLU A 6 29.46 5.11 -13.74
C GLU A 6 28.70 6.28 -14.43
N LYS A 7 28.65 7.46 -13.79
CA LYS A 7 28.06 8.68 -14.39
C LYS A 7 29.01 9.34 -15.40
N TRP A 8 30.32 9.08 -15.33
CA TRP A 8 31.28 9.51 -16.34
C TRP A 8 31.20 8.60 -17.56
N GLU A 9 31.24 7.28 -17.36
CA GLU A 9 31.08 6.28 -18.43
C GLU A 9 29.80 6.50 -19.22
N LYS A 10 28.66 6.72 -18.55
CA LYS A 10 27.37 7.01 -19.22
C LYS A 10 27.38 8.30 -20.06
N LEU A 11 28.12 9.33 -19.62
CA LEU A 11 28.27 10.57 -20.39
C LEU A 11 29.34 10.47 -21.50
N ASP A 12 30.37 9.66 -21.31
CA ASP A 12 31.40 9.41 -22.32
C ASP A 12 30.82 8.51 -23.44
N ALA A 13 30.03 7.49 -23.11
CA ALA A 13 29.28 6.67 -24.07
C ALA A 13 28.18 7.45 -24.83
N GLU A 14 27.44 8.36 -24.18
CA GLU A 14 26.49 9.26 -24.85
C GLU A 14 27.21 10.16 -25.88
N PHE A 15 28.41 10.63 -25.54
CA PHE A 15 29.23 11.44 -26.44
C PHE A 15 29.74 10.65 -27.65
N ASP A 16 30.28 9.45 -27.44
CA ASP A 16 30.76 8.60 -28.53
C ASP A 16 29.64 8.24 -29.50
N HIS A 17 28.42 7.98 -28.99
CA HIS A 17 27.24 7.81 -29.83
C HIS A 17 26.99 9.05 -30.71
N PHE A 18 26.97 10.26 -30.15
CA PHE A 18 26.82 11.49 -30.95
C PHE A 18 27.95 11.68 -31.98
N VAL A 19 29.20 11.32 -31.68
CA VAL A 19 30.34 11.44 -32.62
C VAL A 19 30.21 10.46 -33.80
N VAL A 20 29.79 9.21 -33.53
CA VAL A 20 29.46 8.23 -34.57
C VAL A 20 28.31 8.75 -35.45
N ASP A 21 27.26 9.28 -34.82
CA ASP A 21 26.06 9.77 -35.50
C ASP A 21 26.33 11.02 -36.36
N MET A 22 27.30 11.87 -35.98
CA MET A 22 27.74 13.03 -36.77
C MET A 22 28.49 12.64 -38.06
N LYS A 23 29.26 11.55 -38.03
CA LYS A 23 30.15 11.11 -39.12
C LYS A 23 29.50 11.09 -40.52
N PRO A 24 28.32 10.49 -40.75
CA PRO A 24 27.68 10.50 -42.06
C PRO A 24 27.22 11.90 -42.53
N PHE A 25 26.86 12.81 -41.61
CA PHE A 25 26.42 14.16 -41.98
C PHE A 25 27.62 15.07 -42.27
N VAL A 26 28.67 15.03 -41.45
CA VAL A 26 29.91 15.80 -41.71
C VAL A 26 30.52 15.42 -43.06
N LEU A 27 30.52 14.13 -43.44
CA LEU A 27 31.05 13.70 -44.74
C LEU A 27 30.20 14.20 -45.92
N LYS A 28 28.89 14.40 -45.73
CA LYS A 28 27.94 14.88 -46.76
C LYS A 28 27.93 16.40 -46.95
N LEU A 29 28.52 17.19 -46.05
CA LEU A 29 28.57 18.65 -46.18
C LEU A 29 29.29 19.08 -47.49
N PRO A 30 28.71 19.96 -48.31
CA PRO A 30 29.31 20.35 -49.59
C PRO A 30 30.64 21.10 -49.39
N HIS A 31 30.65 22.15 -48.57
CA HIS A 31 31.82 23.02 -48.44
C HIS A 31 32.95 22.40 -47.62
N ARG A 32 34.16 22.37 -48.20
CA ARG A 32 35.37 21.83 -47.55
C ARG A 32 35.75 22.60 -46.27
N SER A 33 35.49 23.90 -46.24
CA SER A 33 35.69 24.78 -45.08
C SER A 33 34.79 24.42 -43.89
N GLU A 34 33.54 24.01 -44.14
CA GLU A 34 32.62 23.54 -43.11
C GLU A 34 33.07 22.19 -42.56
N ARG A 35 33.39 21.23 -43.44
CA ARG A 35 33.96 19.94 -43.02
C ARG A 35 35.21 20.11 -42.15
N GLN A 36 36.08 21.06 -42.49
CA GLN A 36 37.26 21.36 -41.68
C GLN A 36 36.92 22.06 -40.35
N ARG A 37 35.91 22.95 -40.30
CA ARG A 37 35.41 23.54 -39.05
C ARG A 37 34.79 22.48 -38.13
N CYS A 38 33.92 21.63 -38.64
CA CYS A 38 33.31 20.53 -37.88
C CYS A 38 34.37 19.55 -37.36
N ALA A 39 35.36 19.18 -38.18
CA ALA A 39 36.46 18.32 -37.74
C ALA A 39 37.30 18.95 -36.60
N LEU A 40 37.56 20.26 -36.64
CA LEU A 40 38.24 20.98 -35.54
C LEU A 40 37.39 21.04 -34.26
N TRP A 41 36.07 21.22 -34.39
CA TRP A 41 35.16 21.21 -33.24
C TRP A 41 35.00 19.81 -32.63
N ILE A 42 34.79 18.77 -33.43
CA ILE A 42 34.75 17.38 -32.97
C ILE A 42 36.06 17.03 -32.27
N ARG A 43 37.21 17.40 -32.84
CA ARG A 43 38.51 17.23 -32.19
C ARG A 43 38.58 17.92 -30.82
N LYS A 44 38.15 19.18 -30.67
CA LYS A 44 38.12 19.84 -29.35
C LYS A 44 37.18 19.13 -28.36
N LEU A 45 36.03 18.61 -28.83
CA LEU A 45 35.12 17.86 -27.96
C LEU A 45 35.74 16.54 -27.49
N CYS A 46 36.56 15.89 -28.31
CA CYS A 46 37.35 14.71 -27.95
C CYS A 46 38.62 15.02 -27.11
N GLU A 47 39.04 16.28 -26.97
CA GLU A 47 40.23 16.65 -26.21
C GLU A 47 39.91 16.70 -24.68
N PRO A 48 40.65 15.96 -23.82
CA PRO A 48 40.35 15.91 -22.37
C PRO A 48 40.35 17.30 -21.71
N SER A 49 41.27 18.17 -22.11
CA SER A 49 41.36 19.56 -21.65
C SER A 49 40.21 20.45 -22.14
N GLY A 50 39.57 20.11 -23.26
CA GLY A 50 38.40 20.81 -23.79
C GLY A 50 37.16 20.52 -22.94
N THR A 51 36.98 19.25 -22.53
CA THR A 51 35.83 18.76 -21.76
C THR A 51 35.63 19.51 -20.44
N GLY A 52 36.71 19.92 -19.77
CA GLY A 52 36.64 20.57 -18.45
C GLY A 52 36.47 19.58 -17.30
N VAL A 53 36.62 20.07 -16.07
CA VAL A 53 36.73 19.20 -14.88
C VAL A 53 35.36 18.68 -14.40
N GLY A 54 35.26 17.36 -14.22
CA GLY A 54 34.12 16.70 -13.58
C GLY A 54 32.86 16.54 -14.44
N ILE A 55 31.76 16.14 -13.79
CA ILE A 55 30.48 15.78 -14.44
C ILE A 55 29.91 16.94 -15.28
N MET A 56 30.02 18.19 -14.79
CA MET A 56 29.46 19.36 -15.47
C MET A 56 30.19 19.64 -16.81
N GLY A 57 31.50 19.40 -16.87
CA GLY A 57 32.29 19.52 -18.10
C GLY A 57 31.83 18.53 -19.17
N ARG A 58 31.73 17.24 -18.82
CA ARG A 58 31.18 16.19 -19.69
C ARG A 58 29.77 16.53 -20.19
N LYS A 59 28.87 16.98 -19.30
CA LYS A 59 27.52 17.42 -19.71
C LYS A 59 27.55 18.58 -20.72
N ASN A 60 28.42 19.58 -20.52
CA ASN A 60 28.56 20.68 -21.47
C ASN A 60 29.10 20.20 -22.83
N ARG A 61 30.14 19.34 -22.84
CA ARG A 61 30.63 18.68 -24.07
C ARG A 61 29.51 17.94 -24.81
N ASN A 62 28.70 17.16 -24.09
CA ASN A 62 27.59 16.40 -24.69
C ASN A 62 26.51 17.31 -25.28
N LEU A 63 26.20 18.44 -24.64
CA LEU A 63 25.29 19.45 -25.18
C LEU A 63 25.84 20.10 -26.47
N TYR A 64 27.15 20.42 -26.54
CA TYR A 64 27.78 20.88 -27.78
C TYR A 64 27.72 19.80 -28.88
N ALA A 65 27.97 18.53 -28.54
CA ALA A 65 27.89 17.42 -29.48
C ALA A 65 26.46 17.23 -30.03
N LYS A 66 25.46 17.22 -29.15
CA LYS A 66 24.04 17.09 -29.51
C LYS A 66 23.55 18.26 -30.36
N LEU A 67 23.97 19.50 -30.06
CA LEU A 67 23.65 20.68 -30.86
C LEU A 67 24.30 20.62 -32.25
N LEU A 68 25.59 20.25 -32.33
CA LEU A 68 26.30 20.09 -33.60
C LEU A 68 25.65 19.01 -34.46
N LEU A 69 25.29 17.86 -33.87
CA LEU A 69 24.56 16.78 -34.55
C LEU A 69 23.21 17.23 -35.10
N HIS A 70 22.43 18.01 -34.34
CA HIS A 70 21.15 18.53 -34.81
C HIS A 70 21.33 19.54 -35.97
N MET A 71 22.27 20.47 -35.85
CA MET A 71 22.65 21.41 -36.91
C MET A 71 23.11 20.69 -38.19
N LEU A 72 23.93 19.64 -38.05
CA LEU A 72 24.35 18.78 -39.15
C LEU A 72 23.21 17.99 -39.79
N LYS A 73 22.24 17.51 -39.00
CA LYS A 73 21.03 16.83 -39.50
C LYS A 73 20.10 17.78 -40.28
N ARG A 74 20.06 19.07 -39.92
CA ARG A 74 19.36 20.13 -40.68
C ARG A 74 20.18 20.72 -41.84
N GLY A 75 21.46 20.41 -41.94
CA GLY A 75 22.37 20.95 -42.97
C GLY A 75 22.75 22.42 -42.77
N VAL A 76 22.56 22.99 -41.57
CA VAL A 76 22.77 24.42 -41.27
C VAL A 76 23.68 24.54 -40.06
N ILE A 77 24.89 25.08 -40.24
CA ILE A 77 25.93 25.18 -39.21
C ILE A 77 26.01 26.62 -38.70
N GLU A 78 25.40 26.88 -37.56
CA GLU A 78 25.27 28.22 -36.98
C GLU A 78 25.88 28.35 -35.58
N GLY A 79 25.84 29.57 -35.02
CA GLY A 79 26.34 29.88 -33.68
C GLY A 79 27.84 29.59 -33.51
N PRO A 80 28.26 28.88 -32.45
CA PRO A 80 29.67 28.72 -32.11
C PRO A 80 30.47 27.98 -33.20
N PHE A 81 29.83 27.12 -33.98
CA PHE A 81 30.47 26.28 -35.00
C PHE A 81 30.86 27.04 -36.28
N ILE A 82 30.40 28.29 -36.45
CA ILE A 82 30.81 29.19 -37.54
C ILE A 82 32.30 29.55 -37.39
N HIS A 83 32.78 29.73 -36.16
CA HIS A 83 34.16 30.11 -35.88
C HIS A 83 35.02 28.87 -35.56
N ARG A 84 36.35 29.01 -35.59
CA ARG A 84 37.23 27.98 -35.02
C ARG A 84 37.06 27.95 -33.50
N PRO A 85 37.15 26.78 -32.85
CA PRO A 85 37.08 26.70 -31.40
C PRO A 85 38.22 27.48 -30.74
N GLU A 86 37.89 28.29 -29.73
CA GLU A 86 38.89 28.98 -28.90
C GLU A 86 39.74 27.96 -28.10
N PRO A 87 41.04 28.23 -27.84
CA PRO A 87 41.85 27.42 -26.94
C PRO A 87 41.31 27.40 -25.50
N GLY A 88 41.55 26.32 -24.76
CA GLY A 88 41.09 26.15 -23.36
C GLY A 88 39.76 25.41 -23.24
N THR A 89 39.15 25.46 -22.06
CA THR A 89 37.90 24.74 -21.74
C THR A 89 36.71 25.19 -22.58
N LEU A 90 35.67 24.36 -22.67
CA LEU A 90 34.39 24.73 -23.29
C LEU A 90 33.61 25.69 -22.38
N LYS A 91 33.33 26.91 -22.89
CA LYS A 91 32.38 27.85 -22.26
C LYS A 91 31.00 27.19 -22.15
N THR A 92 30.18 27.55 -21.18
CA THR A 92 28.81 27.02 -21.06
C THR A 92 27.95 27.46 -22.24
N LEU A 93 27.16 26.55 -22.82
CA LEU A 93 26.18 26.89 -23.86
C LEU A 93 25.16 27.94 -23.36
N PRO A 94 24.96 29.07 -24.06
CA PRO A 94 23.93 30.04 -23.70
C PRO A 94 22.53 29.44 -23.81
N SER A 95 21.64 29.72 -22.85
CA SER A 95 20.32 29.08 -22.75
C SER A 95 19.45 29.21 -23.99
N TYR A 96 19.58 30.29 -24.76
CA TYR A 96 18.81 30.46 -26.01
C TYR A 96 19.14 29.42 -27.09
N MET A 97 20.24 28.68 -26.98
CA MET A 97 20.57 27.56 -27.86
C MET A 97 19.78 26.28 -27.55
N SER A 98 18.98 26.22 -26.47
CA SER A 98 18.11 25.06 -26.21
C SER A 98 16.94 24.94 -27.18
N ILE A 99 16.51 26.05 -27.82
CA ILE A 99 15.38 26.08 -28.77
C ILE A 99 15.57 25.13 -29.95
N TYR A 100 16.82 24.78 -30.27
CA TYR A 100 17.18 23.79 -31.28
C TYR A 100 16.82 22.34 -30.89
N PHE A 101 16.28 22.08 -29.70
CA PHE A 101 15.89 20.74 -29.27
C PHE A 101 14.36 20.49 -29.23
N ASP A 102 13.53 21.54 -29.41
CA ASP A 102 12.10 21.51 -29.08
C ASP A 102 11.13 21.71 -30.28
N GLU A 103 11.59 21.71 -31.55
CA GLU A 103 10.70 21.81 -32.74
C GLU A 103 10.17 20.44 -33.23
N PRO A 104 8.83 20.22 -33.34
CA PRO A 104 8.27 18.92 -33.71
C PRO A 104 8.03 18.72 -35.22
N ASN A 105 8.52 17.60 -35.77
CA ASN A 105 8.23 17.07 -37.12
C ASN A 105 8.47 15.53 -37.11
N GLN A 106 7.74 14.65 -37.82
CA GLN A 106 6.45 14.76 -38.53
C GLN A 106 5.84 13.34 -38.76
N ALA A 107 4.51 13.25 -38.80
CA ALA A 107 3.68 12.24 -39.50
C ALA A 107 3.81 10.70 -39.24
N GLN A 108 3.02 10.17 -38.28
CA GLN A 108 2.15 8.96 -38.38
C GLN A 108 1.34 8.87 -37.06
N ALA A 109 0.01 8.95 -36.94
CA ALA A 109 -1.15 8.46 -37.71
C ALA A 109 -1.26 6.92 -37.68
N LYS A 110 -2.26 6.25 -37.05
CA LYS A 110 -3.52 6.63 -36.35
C LYS A 110 -3.67 5.74 -35.07
N ALA A 111 -4.58 5.93 -34.10
CA ALA A 111 -5.99 6.32 -34.21
C ALA A 111 -6.66 6.88 -32.92
N SER A 112 -7.76 7.62 -33.15
CA SER A 112 -8.92 7.88 -32.25
C SER A 112 -8.69 8.26 -30.78
N SER A 113 -8.72 9.57 -30.50
CA SER A 113 -9.46 10.14 -29.36
C SER A 113 -10.97 10.30 -29.73
N PRO A 114 -11.90 10.67 -28.82
CA PRO A 114 -11.90 11.96 -28.11
C PRO A 114 -12.22 11.90 -26.60
N GLU A 115 -11.25 12.33 -25.80
CA GLU A 115 -11.37 13.38 -24.76
C GLU A 115 -12.77 13.75 -24.22
N ARG A 116 -12.97 13.60 -22.90
CA ARG A 116 -14.01 14.34 -22.15
C ARG A 116 -13.61 14.66 -20.70
N LEU A 117 -13.09 15.88 -20.52
CA LEU A 117 -13.22 16.86 -19.41
C LEU A 117 -13.20 16.41 -17.92
N PRO A 118 -12.62 17.22 -16.99
CA PRO A 118 -12.33 16.77 -15.61
C PRO A 118 -13.51 16.75 -14.62
N ASP A 119 -13.39 15.93 -13.59
CA ASP A 119 -14.45 15.46 -12.66
C ASP A 119 -15.12 16.47 -11.70
N TRP A 120 -15.02 17.79 -11.92
CA TRP A 120 -15.62 18.78 -11.01
C TRP A 120 -17.16 18.82 -11.02
N VAL A 121 -17.81 17.94 -11.78
CA VAL A 121 -19.25 17.99 -12.10
C VAL A 121 -20.12 17.07 -11.23
N MET A 122 -19.56 16.10 -10.49
CA MET A 122 -20.35 15.23 -9.60
C MET A 122 -19.72 15.00 -8.21
N GLY A 123 -20.09 15.86 -7.26
CA GLY A 123 -20.39 15.40 -5.89
C GLY A 123 -21.85 14.90 -5.81
N GLU A 124 -22.31 14.24 -4.75
CA GLU A 124 -21.64 13.87 -3.50
C GLU A 124 -22.13 12.48 -3.05
N LEU A 125 -21.26 11.67 -2.45
CA LEU A 125 -21.54 10.81 -1.28
C LEU A 125 -20.25 10.05 -0.89
N GLY A 126 -19.51 10.56 0.10
CA GLY A 126 -18.43 9.83 0.77
C GLY A 126 -18.97 8.78 1.77
N PRO A 127 -18.12 8.14 2.62
CA PRO A 127 -16.89 8.69 3.21
C PRO A 127 -15.60 7.95 2.77
N SER A 128 -14.48 8.64 2.49
CA SER A 128 -13.39 9.02 3.43
C SER A 128 -12.22 8.00 3.39
N GLU A 129 -10.96 8.33 3.05
CA GLU A 129 -10.26 9.60 2.70
C GLU A 129 -9.00 9.23 1.83
N HIS A 130 -7.68 9.57 1.91
CA HIS A 130 -6.69 10.46 2.56
C HIS A 130 -5.26 10.17 1.97
N SER A 131 -4.20 10.71 2.59
CA SER A 131 -2.83 10.17 2.80
C SER A 131 -2.22 9.07 1.89
N GLY A 132 -1.00 9.31 1.36
CA GLY A 132 0.23 8.94 2.11
C GLY A 132 1.39 8.17 1.43
N SER A 133 2.46 8.83 0.95
CA SER A 133 3.74 8.19 0.50
C SER A 133 3.58 7.24 -0.73
N TRP A 134 4.51 6.80 -1.60
CA TRP A 134 5.98 6.65 -1.64
C TRP A 134 6.48 5.49 -0.75
N THR A 135 7.20 4.46 -1.23
CA THR A 135 8.02 4.25 -2.46
C THR A 135 8.19 2.75 -2.77
N PHE A 136 8.76 2.39 -3.94
CA PHE A 136 9.73 1.29 -4.23
C PHE A 136 9.76 0.04 -3.31
N SER A 137 9.84 -1.17 -3.88
CA SER A 137 11.11 -1.93 -4.07
C SER A 137 10.93 -3.46 -4.30
N SER A 138 11.96 -4.05 -4.91
CA SER A 138 12.48 -5.45 -4.93
C SER A 138 11.87 -6.58 -4.06
N GLY A 139 12.01 -7.82 -4.55
CA GLY A 139 11.45 -9.09 -4.03
C GLY A 139 10.91 -10.02 -5.13
N ALA A 140 11.71 -11.00 -5.55
CA ALA A 140 11.34 -12.03 -6.54
C ALA A 140 10.10 -12.87 -6.09
N GLU A 141 9.44 -13.65 -6.94
CA GLU A 141 9.85 -14.98 -7.44
C GLU A 141 8.77 -15.46 -8.46
N CYS A 142 8.87 -16.50 -9.29
CA CYS A 142 9.85 -17.45 -9.83
C CYS A 142 8.99 -18.50 -10.62
N SER A 143 9.59 -19.52 -11.23
CA SER A 143 8.96 -20.78 -11.68
C SER A 143 7.98 -20.80 -12.88
N LEU A 144 8.55 -21.26 -14.01
CA LEU A 144 8.18 -22.52 -14.69
C LEU A 144 6.84 -22.63 -15.48
N VAL A 145 6.94 -22.88 -16.80
CA VAL A 145 6.62 -24.18 -17.44
C VAL A 145 6.82 -24.13 -18.97
N GLN A 146 7.65 -25.05 -19.48
CA GLN A 146 7.73 -25.61 -20.86
C GLN A 146 7.81 -24.70 -22.10
N SER A 147 8.90 -24.91 -22.85
CA SER A 147 8.86 -25.22 -24.28
C SER A 147 9.93 -26.29 -24.58
N PRO A 148 9.67 -27.31 -25.43
CA PRO A 148 10.59 -28.43 -25.63
C PRO A 148 11.46 -28.28 -26.90
N ALA A 149 12.61 -28.99 -26.89
CA ALA A 149 13.39 -29.45 -28.05
C ALA A 149 14.08 -28.38 -28.95
N ASP A 150 15.24 -28.62 -29.60
CA ASP A 150 16.33 -29.61 -29.52
C ASP A 150 17.42 -29.15 -30.55
N VAL A 151 18.50 -29.93 -30.75
CA VAL A 151 19.40 -29.93 -31.94
C VAL A 151 20.44 -28.79 -32.07
N HIS A 152 21.55 -28.96 -31.35
CA HIS A 152 22.91 -29.14 -31.92
C HIS A 152 23.56 -28.11 -32.90
N SER A 153 24.65 -27.49 -32.42
CA SER A 153 26.04 -27.62 -32.94
C SER A 153 26.62 -26.83 -34.17
N ARG A 154 27.93 -26.56 -34.02
CA ARG A 154 29.05 -26.39 -35.00
C ARG A 154 29.31 -25.05 -35.71
N GLU A 155 30.57 -24.57 -35.87
CA GLU A 155 31.99 -24.95 -35.50
C GLU A 155 32.83 -25.81 -36.48
N GLN A 156 34.15 -25.63 -36.75
CA GLN A 156 35.24 -24.63 -36.49
C GLN A 156 36.01 -24.39 -37.83
N TYR A 157 37.03 -23.55 -38.11
CA TYR A 157 38.13 -22.86 -37.38
C TYR A 157 38.37 -21.42 -37.97
N THR A 158 39.21 -20.57 -37.35
CA THR A 158 39.83 -19.35 -37.91
C THR A 158 41.35 -19.57 -37.98
N ALA A 159 41.76 -20.41 -38.93
CA ALA A 159 43.12 -20.61 -39.47
C ALA A 159 43.98 -19.40 -40.25
N LYS A 160 45.26 -19.81 -39.67
CA LYS A 160 46.19 -21.01 -39.81
C LYS A 160 46.90 -21.53 -38.53
N LEU A 161 47.17 -22.85 -38.58
CA LEU A 161 48.27 -23.69 -38.03
C LEU A 161 49.68 -23.01 -37.95
N GLN A 162 50.76 -23.56 -37.35
CA GLN A 162 51.15 -24.93 -36.91
C GLN A 162 52.28 -24.79 -35.83
N THR A 163 52.73 -25.77 -35.01
CA THR A 163 52.96 -27.22 -35.24
C THR A 163 53.18 -27.97 -33.90
N ARG A 164 52.71 -29.23 -33.78
CA ARG A 164 53.27 -30.41 -32.99
C ARG A 164 53.65 -30.26 -31.49
N SER A 165 53.58 -31.27 -30.59
CA SER A 165 53.20 -32.71 -30.64
C SER A 165 52.75 -33.24 -29.25
N HIS A 166 51.82 -34.20 -29.26
CA HIS A 166 51.49 -35.28 -28.29
C HIS A 166 52.06 -35.39 -26.85
N SER A 167 51.13 -35.65 -25.90
CA SER A 167 51.20 -36.60 -24.75
C SER A 167 52.11 -36.24 -23.54
N VAL A 168 51.97 -36.78 -22.31
CA VAL A 168 51.25 -37.97 -21.77
C VAL A 168 50.44 -37.64 -20.49
N SER A 169 49.52 -38.54 -20.10
CA SER A 169 48.65 -38.50 -18.90
C SER A 169 49.35 -38.65 -17.53
N PRO A 170 48.67 -38.23 -16.43
CA PRO A 170 48.75 -38.85 -15.10
C PRO A 170 47.46 -39.66 -14.78
N ALA A 171 47.37 -40.53 -13.75
CA ALA A 171 48.32 -41.33 -12.97
C ALA A 171 47.48 -42.30 -12.08
N TYR A 172 48.07 -43.33 -11.45
CA TYR A 172 47.81 -43.70 -10.03
C TYR A 172 48.71 -44.83 -9.50
N ARG A 173 49.37 -44.54 -8.36
CA ARG A 173 49.98 -45.39 -7.29
C ARG A 173 50.74 -46.72 -7.56
N GLU A 174 51.91 -46.80 -6.93
CA GLU A 174 52.30 -47.69 -5.79
C GLU A 174 51.47 -48.97 -5.56
N ASP A 175 52.03 -50.11 -5.12
CA ASP A 175 53.11 -50.30 -4.12
C ASP A 175 53.75 -51.72 -4.25
N GLY A 176 54.81 -52.04 -3.47
CA GLY A 176 55.00 -53.41 -2.94
C GLY A 176 56.07 -54.36 -3.54
N GLN A 177 57.32 -54.20 -3.10
CA GLN A 177 58.23 -55.27 -2.61
C GLN A 177 58.49 -56.62 -3.35
N ASN A 178 59.78 -56.83 -3.66
CA ASN A 178 60.63 -57.99 -3.29
C ASN A 178 60.52 -59.41 -3.94
N THR A 179 61.67 -60.11 -3.87
CA THR A 179 61.97 -61.56 -4.03
C THR A 179 61.98 -62.23 -5.41
N THR A 180 63.17 -62.72 -5.77
CA THR A 180 63.48 -63.82 -6.73
C THR A 180 63.51 -65.18 -5.96
N PRO A 181 63.90 -66.37 -6.52
CA PRO A 181 64.25 -66.79 -7.90
C PRO A 181 63.69 -68.20 -8.34
N LYS A 182 64.15 -68.73 -9.51
CA LYS A 182 64.09 -70.14 -10.04
C LYS A 182 62.71 -70.63 -10.55
N SER A 183 62.55 -71.30 -11.70
CA SER A 183 63.31 -72.45 -12.24
C SER A 183 63.01 -72.72 -13.74
N CYS A 184 63.76 -73.62 -14.39
CA CYS A 184 63.51 -74.13 -15.75
C CYS A 184 62.45 -75.24 -15.81
N GLY A 185 61.82 -75.48 -16.97
CA GLY A 185 60.71 -76.45 -17.09
C GLY A 185 60.24 -76.93 -18.48
N ILE A 186 61.15 -77.15 -19.44
CA ILE A 186 61.09 -78.13 -20.57
C ILE A 186 59.71 -78.44 -21.23
N HIS A 187 59.63 -78.33 -22.57
CA HIS A 187 58.94 -79.35 -23.39
C HIS A 187 59.62 -79.55 -24.77
N LEU A 188 59.59 -80.78 -25.29
CA LEU A 188 60.32 -81.18 -26.50
C LEU A 188 59.62 -82.34 -27.25
N LYS A 189 59.71 -82.31 -28.60
CA LYS A 189 59.62 -83.43 -29.60
C LYS A 189 58.34 -83.64 -30.44
N LYS A 190 58.62 -83.87 -31.74
CA LYS A 190 57.86 -84.60 -32.80
C LYS A 190 56.60 -83.92 -33.40
N SER A 191 56.26 -84.10 -34.69
CA SER A 191 57.02 -84.57 -35.88
C SER A 191 56.19 -84.48 -37.20
N THR A 192 56.86 -84.31 -38.34
CA THR A 192 56.54 -84.83 -39.73
C THR A 192 55.41 -84.24 -40.61
N LEU A 193 55.75 -84.08 -41.92
CA LEU A 193 54.96 -84.21 -43.19
C LEU A 193 54.33 -82.97 -43.90
N SER A 194 54.17 -83.12 -45.23
CA SER A 194 53.71 -82.19 -46.31
C SER A 194 54.71 -81.07 -46.73
N LEU A 195 55.07 -80.76 -48.00
CA LEU A 195 54.55 -81.02 -49.39
C LEU A 195 53.36 -80.08 -49.78
N ASP A 196 53.32 -79.34 -50.91
CA ASP A 196 54.17 -79.20 -52.13
C ASP A 196 54.08 -77.79 -52.78
N ASP A 197 54.93 -77.53 -53.79
CA ASP A 197 54.87 -76.65 -55.01
C ASP A 197 56.27 -76.02 -55.27
N SER A 198 57.05 -76.29 -56.34
CA SER A 198 56.82 -76.64 -57.77
C SER A 198 56.36 -75.45 -58.64
N ASP A 199 56.88 -75.16 -59.86
CA ASP A 199 58.06 -75.63 -60.64
C ASP A 199 58.38 -74.52 -61.71
N ILE A 200 59.08 -74.84 -62.82
CA ILE A 200 59.38 -74.00 -64.02
C ILE A 200 60.66 -73.14 -63.90
N GLU A 201 61.62 -73.17 -64.83
CA GLU A 201 61.90 -74.14 -65.90
C GLU A 201 63.40 -74.16 -66.23
N ALA A 202 63.88 -75.29 -66.75
CA ALA A 202 65.27 -75.56 -67.09
C ALA A 202 65.66 -75.09 -68.51
N ARG A 203 66.91 -75.41 -68.90
CA ARG A 203 67.48 -75.40 -70.27
C ARG A 203 67.96 -74.00 -70.74
N LEU A 204 68.94 -73.88 -71.64
CA LEU A 204 69.51 -74.90 -72.55
C LEU A 204 71.02 -74.65 -72.87
N ASN A 205 71.81 -75.72 -72.93
CA ASN A 205 73.05 -75.90 -73.75
C ASN A 205 74.37 -75.13 -73.40
N SER A 206 75.59 -75.61 -73.74
CA SER A 206 76.03 -76.97 -74.20
C SER A 206 77.57 -77.12 -74.41
N TRP A 207 78.20 -78.08 -73.69
CA TRP A 207 79.22 -79.06 -74.18
C TRP A 207 80.61 -78.54 -74.66
N ASN A 208 81.69 -79.33 -74.90
CA ASN A 208 82.26 -80.64 -74.43
C ASN A 208 83.78 -80.65 -74.90
N LEU A 209 84.63 -81.69 -75.04
CA LEU A 209 84.54 -83.17 -75.00
C LEU A 209 85.95 -83.81 -74.79
N GLY A 210 86.09 -84.79 -73.88
CA GLY A 210 87.11 -85.86 -73.97
C GLY A 210 88.50 -85.55 -73.39
N ILE A 211 89.40 -86.53 -73.17
CA ILE A 211 89.40 -88.01 -73.39
C ILE A 211 90.14 -88.60 -72.16
N GLU A 212 89.73 -89.62 -71.40
CA GLU A 212 89.13 -90.95 -71.64
C GLU A 212 90.12 -92.16 -71.78
N ASN A 213 90.60 -92.62 -70.62
CA ASN A 213 90.62 -94.05 -70.22
C ASN A 213 91.73 -94.99 -70.84
N PRO A 214 91.76 -96.36 -70.66
CA PRO A 214 93.00 -97.07 -70.31
C PRO A 214 93.32 -98.32 -71.20
N ARG A 215 94.22 -99.24 -70.78
CA ARG A 215 94.00 -100.73 -70.67
C ARG A 215 95.25 -101.66 -70.68
N TYR A 216 95.13 -102.72 -69.86
CA TYR A 216 95.55 -104.14 -70.06
C TYR A 216 97.00 -104.62 -70.36
N LEU A 217 97.51 -105.42 -69.40
CA LEU A 217 97.90 -106.85 -69.57
C LEU A 217 98.58 -107.32 -70.88
N ARG A 218 99.91 -107.43 -70.86
CA ARG A 218 100.74 -108.58 -71.33
C ARG A 218 102.20 -108.31 -70.89
N GLN A 219 103.09 -109.28 -70.63
CA GLN A 219 103.00 -110.74 -70.73
C GLN A 219 103.99 -111.39 -69.72
N LYS A 220 103.65 -112.55 -69.12
CA LYS A 220 104.67 -113.47 -68.56
C LYS A 220 105.40 -114.18 -69.73
N PRO A 221 106.60 -114.73 -69.51
CA PRO A 221 106.63 -116.19 -69.41
C PRO A 221 107.15 -116.72 -68.06
N ILE A 222 106.33 -117.55 -67.42
CA ILE A 222 106.73 -118.62 -66.50
C ILE A 222 106.07 -119.85 -67.11
N PRO A 223 106.85 -120.83 -67.58
CA PRO A 223 107.05 -122.07 -66.81
C PRO A 223 108.53 -122.53 -66.83
N LEU A 224 109.00 -123.49 -66.03
CA LEU A 224 108.33 -124.67 -65.46
C LEU A 224 108.66 -124.88 -63.97
N SER A 225 107.67 -125.36 -63.21
CA SER A 225 107.90 -126.06 -61.95
C SER A 225 108.05 -127.55 -62.20
N VAL A 226 109.10 -128.18 -61.64
CA VAL A 226 109.14 -129.64 -61.42
C VAL A 226 109.64 -129.89 -60.00
N MET A 227 108.79 -130.49 -59.18
CA MET A 227 109.23 -131.10 -57.92
C MET A 227 109.96 -132.43 -58.19
N THR A 228 110.80 -132.80 -57.23
CA THR A 228 111.34 -134.15 -56.99
C THR A 228 110.45 -135.32 -57.47
N PRO A 229 111.07 -136.37 -58.02
CA PRO A 229 111.46 -137.51 -57.17
C PRO A 229 112.86 -137.31 -56.56
N LYS A 230 113.18 -137.68 -55.31
CA LYS A 230 112.84 -138.88 -54.51
C LYS A 230 113.47 -140.16 -55.09
N PHE A 231 114.18 -141.00 -54.33
CA PHE A 231 114.57 -140.93 -52.90
C PHE A 231 115.83 -141.80 -52.65
N SER A 232 116.54 -141.53 -51.55
CA SER A 232 117.33 -142.47 -50.73
C SER A 232 118.14 -143.64 -51.35
N LEU A 233 119.47 -143.61 -51.11
CA LEU A 233 120.21 -144.57 -50.25
C LEU A 233 120.25 -146.10 -50.59
N ARG A 234 121.45 -146.71 -50.40
CA ARG A 234 121.79 -148.16 -50.42
C ARG A 234 121.67 -148.86 -51.80
N LYS A 235 122.36 -149.98 -52.07
CA LYS A 235 123.73 -150.45 -51.74
C LYS A 235 123.95 -151.78 -52.49
N SER A 236 125.10 -151.93 -53.16
CA SER A 236 125.87 -153.19 -53.38
C SER A 236 125.18 -154.57 -53.46
N SER A 237 125.36 -155.22 -54.62
CA SER A 237 125.84 -156.62 -54.85
C SER A 237 125.01 -157.87 -54.47
N SER A 238 124.92 -158.79 -55.46
CA SER A 238 124.82 -160.27 -55.38
C SER A 238 123.57 -160.91 -54.73
N LEU A 239 123.08 -162.09 -55.13
CA LEU A 239 123.52 -163.10 -56.13
C LEU A 239 122.29 -163.84 -56.74
N HIS A 240 122.52 -164.89 -57.54
CA HIS A 240 121.50 -165.86 -58.01
C HIS A 240 120.84 -166.63 -56.82
N GLU A 241 119.74 -167.39 -56.94
CA GLU A 241 119.64 -168.65 -57.72
C GLU A 241 118.21 -169.26 -57.80
N ASP A 242 118.00 -170.04 -58.87
CA ASP A 242 117.02 -171.12 -59.15
C ASP A 242 115.48 -170.99 -59.20
N HIS A 243 114.94 -171.76 -60.15
CA HIS A 243 113.53 -172.07 -60.40
C HIS A 243 113.14 -173.41 -59.77
N LEU A 244 111.86 -173.60 -59.40
CA LEU A 244 111.24 -174.94 -59.34
C LEU A 244 109.82 -174.97 -59.92
N PHE A 245 109.64 -175.82 -60.94
CA PHE A 245 108.64 -176.91 -61.10
C PHE A 245 107.17 -176.73 -60.61
N SER A 246 106.15 -177.31 -61.27
CA SER A 246 106.18 -178.49 -62.14
C SER A 246 105.05 -178.59 -63.18
N ARG A 247 105.40 -178.92 -64.43
CA ARG A 247 104.74 -179.96 -65.26
C ARG A 247 105.79 -180.51 -66.26
N MET A 248 105.79 -181.81 -66.55
CA MET A 248 106.99 -182.56 -67.01
C MET A 248 107.23 -182.58 -68.55
N HIS A 249 108.45 -182.88 -69.08
CA HIS A 249 109.75 -183.19 -68.43
C HIS A 249 110.92 -182.20 -68.74
N GLU A 250 112.00 -182.37 -69.54
CA GLU A 250 112.60 -183.48 -70.33
C GLU A 250 114.14 -183.24 -70.55
N LYS A 251 114.99 -184.24 -70.93
CA LYS A 251 116.49 -184.09 -70.92
C LYS A 251 117.34 -184.90 -71.94
N GLU A 252 118.36 -184.28 -72.58
CA GLU A 252 119.78 -184.73 -72.74
C GLU A 252 120.68 -183.68 -73.51
N LEU A 253 122.03 -183.80 -73.46
CA LEU A 253 123.06 -183.22 -74.39
C LEU A 253 123.62 -181.74 -74.33
N ASP A 254 123.67 -181.04 -73.19
CA ASP A 254 124.20 -179.65 -73.04
C ASP A 254 125.72 -179.40 -73.36
N MET A 255 126.56 -180.43 -73.51
CA MET A 255 127.96 -180.36 -73.05
C MET A 255 129.00 -179.57 -73.91
N LYS A 256 128.66 -178.98 -75.07
CA LYS A 256 129.66 -178.41 -76.02
C LYS A 256 129.94 -176.90 -75.91
N THR A 257 129.25 -176.18 -75.03
CA THR A 257 129.18 -174.71 -75.00
C THR A 257 130.51 -173.95 -74.79
N LYS A 258 131.35 -174.36 -73.82
CA LYS A 258 132.14 -173.38 -73.02
C LYS A 258 133.58 -173.06 -73.45
N MET A 259 134.11 -173.57 -74.58
CA MET A 259 135.58 -173.60 -74.79
C MET A 259 136.18 -172.47 -75.67
N ILE A 260 135.41 -171.80 -76.54
CA ILE A 260 135.99 -170.90 -77.58
C ILE A 260 135.89 -169.39 -77.22
N GLU A 261 134.85 -168.96 -76.50
CA GLU A 261 134.58 -167.54 -76.22
C GLU A 261 135.73 -166.83 -75.49
N ALA A 262 136.42 -167.54 -74.58
CA ALA A 262 137.44 -166.97 -73.69
C ALA A 262 138.58 -166.25 -74.43
N LYS A 263 139.03 -166.75 -75.59
CA LYS A 263 140.14 -166.15 -76.35
C LYS A 263 139.78 -164.80 -76.98
N CYS A 264 138.51 -164.52 -77.24
CA CYS A 264 138.09 -163.29 -77.91
C CYS A 264 138.08 -162.06 -76.98
N HIS A 265 138.22 -162.25 -75.65
CA HIS A 265 138.14 -161.17 -74.68
C HIS A 265 139.47 -160.45 -74.40
N GLU A 266 140.62 -161.11 -74.58
CA GLU A 266 141.92 -160.56 -74.16
C GLU A 266 142.38 -159.38 -75.05
N GLU A 267 142.34 -159.53 -76.37
CA GLU A 267 142.80 -158.47 -77.30
C GLU A 267 141.94 -157.21 -77.24
N LYS A 268 140.64 -157.37 -76.99
CA LYS A 268 139.68 -156.25 -76.86
C LYS A 268 140.10 -155.28 -75.75
N LEU A 269 140.70 -155.77 -74.66
CA LEU A 269 141.18 -154.95 -73.54
C LEU A 269 142.41 -154.10 -73.92
N LYS A 270 143.33 -154.65 -74.71
CA LYS A 270 144.56 -153.95 -75.16
C LYS A 270 144.26 -152.82 -76.14
N LEU A 271 143.24 -152.98 -77.00
CA LEU A 271 142.81 -151.93 -77.91
C LEU A 271 142.14 -150.75 -77.16
N GLN A 272 141.32 -151.06 -76.15
CA GLN A 272 140.64 -150.08 -75.29
C GLN A 272 141.65 -149.15 -74.59
N GLN A 273 142.65 -149.71 -73.91
CA GLN A 273 143.67 -148.93 -73.17
C GLN A 273 144.42 -147.92 -74.05
N LYS A 274 144.61 -148.21 -75.33
CA LYS A 274 145.30 -147.29 -76.25
C LYS A 274 144.40 -146.16 -76.73
N HIS A 275 143.12 -146.44 -76.98
CA HIS A 275 142.12 -145.45 -77.35
C HIS A 275 141.93 -144.39 -76.23
N ASP A 276 141.81 -144.86 -74.99
CA ASP A 276 141.51 -144.00 -73.83
C ASP A 276 142.65 -142.98 -73.56
N ALA A 277 143.90 -143.34 -73.86
CA ALA A 277 145.07 -142.48 -73.68
C ALA A 277 145.14 -141.29 -74.67
N ASP A 278 144.71 -141.47 -75.92
CA ASP A 278 144.74 -140.38 -76.91
C ASP A 278 143.51 -139.44 -76.78
N VAL A 279 142.37 -139.95 -76.29
CA VAL A 279 141.23 -139.11 -75.88
C VAL A 279 141.64 -138.10 -74.79
N GLN A 280 142.45 -138.54 -73.82
CA GLN A 280 142.91 -137.67 -72.72
C GLN A 280 143.70 -136.45 -73.22
N LYS A 281 144.59 -136.60 -74.20
CA LYS A 281 145.36 -135.49 -74.81
C LYS A 281 144.49 -134.50 -75.60
N ILE A 282 143.35 -134.94 -76.11
CA ILE A 282 142.39 -134.07 -76.81
C ILE A 282 141.63 -133.23 -75.77
N LEU A 283 141.21 -133.85 -74.66
CA LEU A 283 140.58 -133.14 -73.54
C LEU A 283 141.52 -132.09 -72.93
N GLU A 284 142.80 -132.41 -72.72
CA GLU A 284 143.79 -131.46 -72.20
C GLU A 284 143.97 -130.22 -73.10
N ARG A 285 144.08 -130.40 -74.43
CA ARG A 285 144.12 -129.25 -75.35
C ARG A 285 142.84 -128.41 -75.31
N LYS A 286 141.67 -129.04 -75.31
CA LYS A 286 140.39 -128.30 -75.29
C LYS A 286 140.15 -127.59 -73.96
N ASN A 287 140.63 -128.12 -72.84
CA ASN A 287 140.60 -127.42 -71.56
C ASN A 287 141.47 -126.15 -71.56
N ASN A 288 142.65 -126.17 -72.21
CA ASN A 288 143.49 -124.97 -72.34
C ASN A 288 142.82 -123.89 -73.22
N GLU A 289 142.28 -124.26 -74.40
CA GLU A 289 141.51 -123.34 -75.25
C GLU A 289 140.33 -122.70 -74.50
N ILE A 290 139.66 -123.48 -73.63
CA ILE A 290 138.54 -123.02 -72.80
C ILE A 290 139.00 -122.01 -71.73
N GLU A 291 140.15 -122.20 -71.08
CA GLU A 291 140.65 -121.21 -70.11
C GLU A 291 141.17 -119.93 -70.77
N GLU A 292 141.83 -120.01 -71.93
CA GLU A 292 142.22 -118.81 -72.68
C GLU A 292 141.00 -117.93 -73.00
N LEU A 293 139.92 -118.53 -73.53
CA LEU A 293 138.65 -117.82 -73.75
C LEU A 293 138.06 -117.25 -72.45
N LYS A 294 138.08 -118.00 -71.33
CA LYS A 294 137.62 -117.50 -70.02
C LYS A 294 138.46 -116.33 -69.49
N THR A 295 139.75 -116.25 -69.79
CA THR A 295 140.57 -115.07 -69.40
C THR A 295 140.22 -113.85 -70.23
N LEU A 296 140.01 -114.02 -71.54
CA LEU A 296 139.65 -112.94 -72.46
C LEU A 296 138.28 -112.35 -72.11
N TYR A 297 137.27 -113.19 -71.85
CA TYR A 297 135.96 -112.73 -71.36
C TYR A 297 136.04 -112.04 -69.99
N ARG A 298 136.83 -112.56 -69.04
CA ARG A 298 137.05 -111.89 -67.74
C ARG A 298 137.69 -110.50 -67.90
N LYS A 299 138.66 -110.34 -68.80
CA LYS A 299 139.21 -109.01 -69.11
C LYS A 299 138.15 -108.08 -69.70
N LYS A 300 137.37 -108.56 -70.68
CA LYS A 300 136.28 -107.79 -71.30
C LYS A 300 135.20 -107.35 -70.30
N GLN A 301 134.92 -108.17 -69.29
CA GLN A 301 134.02 -107.82 -68.19
C GLN A 301 134.61 -106.71 -67.31
N ASN A 302 135.85 -106.85 -66.85
CA ASN A 302 136.51 -105.83 -66.02
C ASN A 302 136.57 -104.46 -66.72
N GLU A 303 136.83 -104.44 -68.04
CA GLU A 303 136.77 -103.24 -68.87
C GLU A 303 135.39 -102.57 -68.83
N MET A 304 134.29 -103.33 -68.90
CA MET A 304 132.94 -102.77 -68.85
C MET A 304 132.58 -102.26 -67.45
N GLU A 305 132.94 -103.00 -66.40
CA GLU A 305 132.68 -102.59 -65.01
C GLU A 305 133.37 -101.28 -64.63
N GLU A 306 134.58 -101.01 -65.15
CA GLU A 306 135.22 -99.70 -64.99
C GLU A 306 134.45 -98.57 -65.69
N THR A 307 133.89 -98.80 -66.87
CA THR A 307 133.07 -97.78 -67.55
C THR A 307 131.77 -97.50 -66.80
N ILE A 308 131.16 -98.52 -66.20
CA ILE A 308 129.98 -98.40 -65.33
C ILE A 308 130.32 -97.54 -64.10
N ARG A 309 131.37 -97.88 -63.34
CA ARG A 309 131.81 -97.08 -62.17
C ARG A 309 132.11 -95.62 -62.51
N LYS A 310 132.70 -95.35 -63.69
CA LYS A 310 132.96 -93.98 -64.17
C LYS A 310 131.68 -93.20 -64.52
N LEU A 311 130.58 -93.88 -64.89
CA LEU A 311 129.27 -93.27 -65.08
C LEU A 311 128.52 -93.08 -63.76
N GLU A 312 128.55 -94.07 -62.87
CA GLU A 312 127.94 -93.99 -61.53
C GLU A 312 128.47 -92.78 -60.74
N THR A 313 129.80 -92.55 -60.73
CA THR A 313 130.41 -91.39 -60.06
C THR A 313 129.94 -90.04 -60.65
N LYS A 314 129.65 -89.99 -61.95
CA LYS A 314 129.08 -88.80 -62.60
C LYS A 314 127.61 -88.59 -62.20
N VAL A 315 126.80 -89.65 -62.19
CA VAL A 315 125.40 -89.60 -61.74
C VAL A 315 125.32 -89.16 -60.27
N GLN A 316 126.13 -89.73 -59.37
CA GLN A 316 126.19 -89.32 -57.96
C GLN A 316 126.59 -87.84 -57.79
N THR A 317 127.37 -87.29 -58.71
CA THR A 317 127.76 -85.87 -58.68
C THR A 317 126.61 -84.98 -59.13
N LEU A 318 126.00 -85.27 -60.27
CA LEU A 318 124.80 -84.55 -60.74
C LEU A 318 123.63 -84.63 -59.75
N VAL A 319 123.48 -85.74 -59.01
CA VAL A 319 122.46 -85.86 -57.95
C VAL A 319 122.75 -84.93 -56.77
N ARG A 320 124.01 -84.77 -56.36
CA ARG A 320 124.42 -83.80 -55.32
C ARG A 320 124.20 -82.36 -55.79
N ASP A 321 124.59 -82.04 -57.03
CA ASP A 321 124.44 -80.69 -57.58
C ASP A 321 122.95 -80.33 -57.72
N CYS A 322 122.11 -81.26 -58.19
CA CYS A 322 120.65 -81.10 -58.22
C CYS A 322 120.02 -80.95 -56.81
N GLN A 323 120.62 -81.55 -55.77
CA GLN A 323 120.14 -81.41 -54.39
C GLN A 323 120.43 -80.02 -53.85
N VAL A 324 121.64 -79.50 -54.03
CA VAL A 324 122.00 -78.11 -53.64
C VAL A 324 121.17 -77.07 -54.40
N ILE A 325 120.84 -77.33 -55.67
CA ILE A 325 119.95 -76.47 -56.47
C ILE A 325 118.50 -76.49 -55.92
N ARG A 326 118.01 -77.64 -55.41
CA ARG A 326 116.72 -77.69 -54.71
C ARG A 326 116.77 -76.90 -53.40
N GLU A 327 117.74 -77.19 -52.53
CA GLU A 327 117.87 -76.55 -51.21
C GLU A 327 118.00 -75.02 -51.32
N THR A 328 118.79 -74.52 -52.27
CA THR A 328 118.90 -73.07 -52.51
C THR A 328 117.62 -72.44 -53.05
N LYS A 329 116.79 -73.19 -53.81
CA LYS A 329 115.47 -72.70 -54.27
C LYS A 329 114.41 -72.79 -53.18
N GLU A 330 114.43 -73.83 -52.36
CA GLU A 330 113.54 -74.00 -51.20
C GLU A 330 113.81 -72.91 -50.16
N ASN A 331 115.07 -72.55 -49.91
CA ASN A 331 115.43 -71.41 -49.06
C ASN A 331 114.92 -70.07 -49.63
N GLN A 332 115.05 -69.82 -50.94
CA GLN A 332 114.49 -68.62 -51.58
C GLN A 332 112.95 -68.58 -51.49
N ILE A 333 112.27 -69.71 -51.59
CA ILE A 333 110.82 -69.82 -51.40
C ILE A 333 110.43 -69.57 -49.94
N ALA A 334 111.21 -70.08 -48.97
CA ALA A 334 110.97 -69.86 -47.54
C ALA A 334 111.15 -68.39 -47.13
N GLU A 335 112.17 -67.71 -47.66
CA GLU A 335 112.40 -66.29 -47.40
C GLU A 335 111.30 -65.41 -48.02
N LEU A 336 110.88 -65.70 -49.26
CA LEU A 336 109.75 -65.01 -49.90
C LEU A 336 108.44 -65.24 -49.16
N LYS A 337 108.17 -66.48 -48.69
CA LYS A 337 107.02 -66.79 -47.82
C LYS A 337 107.06 -65.97 -46.54
N LYS A 338 108.19 -65.95 -45.84
CA LYS A 338 108.36 -65.17 -44.60
C LYS A 338 108.09 -63.68 -44.81
N ILE A 339 108.54 -63.10 -45.92
CA ILE A 339 108.27 -61.69 -46.26
C ILE A 339 106.78 -61.47 -46.55
N CYS A 340 106.14 -62.40 -47.28
CA CYS A 340 104.69 -62.35 -47.53
C CYS A 340 103.89 -62.47 -46.22
N GLU A 341 104.26 -63.42 -45.35
CA GLU A 341 103.68 -63.66 -44.03
C GLU A 341 103.84 -62.41 -43.14
N GLN A 342 105.02 -61.82 -43.04
CA GLN A 342 105.24 -60.56 -42.31
C GLN A 342 104.46 -59.38 -42.89
N SER A 343 104.26 -59.32 -44.22
CA SER A 343 103.40 -58.30 -44.85
C SER A 343 101.91 -58.53 -44.57
N ALA A 344 101.47 -59.78 -44.47
CA ALA A 344 100.10 -60.16 -44.12
C ALA A 344 99.83 -59.95 -42.63
N GLU A 345 100.78 -60.30 -41.75
CA GLU A 345 100.73 -60.05 -40.31
C GLU A 345 100.67 -58.56 -40.00
N SER A 346 101.53 -57.74 -40.61
CA SER A 346 101.50 -56.27 -40.39
C SER A 346 100.21 -55.64 -40.90
N LEU A 347 99.72 -56.05 -42.07
CA LEU A 347 98.41 -55.63 -42.59
C LEU A 347 97.25 -56.08 -41.68
N ASN A 348 97.30 -57.31 -41.16
CA ASN A 348 96.31 -57.86 -40.23
C ASN A 348 96.32 -57.09 -38.90
N ASN A 349 97.49 -56.87 -38.29
CA ASN A 349 97.64 -56.06 -37.08
C ASN A 349 97.06 -54.65 -37.25
N ASP A 350 97.19 -54.03 -38.43
CA ASP A 350 96.61 -52.70 -38.70
C ASP A 350 95.10 -52.75 -38.98
N TRP A 351 94.56 -53.86 -39.48
CA TRP A 351 93.11 -54.09 -39.53
C TRP A 351 92.51 -54.39 -38.15
N GLU A 352 93.19 -55.17 -37.31
CA GLU A 352 92.82 -55.44 -35.92
C GLU A 352 92.82 -54.14 -35.09
N LYS A 353 93.85 -53.29 -35.21
CA LYS A 353 93.84 -51.94 -34.59
C LYS A 353 92.67 -51.08 -35.08
N LYS A 354 92.38 -51.07 -36.39
CA LYS A 354 91.22 -50.33 -36.94
C LYS A 354 89.90 -50.89 -36.40
N LEU A 355 89.78 -52.21 -36.29
CA LEU A 355 88.61 -52.88 -35.73
C LEU A 355 88.45 -52.57 -34.24
N HIS A 356 89.50 -52.66 -33.43
CA HIS A 356 89.47 -52.31 -32.01
C HIS A 356 89.17 -50.84 -31.78
N ASN A 357 89.73 -49.92 -32.58
CA ASN A 357 89.43 -48.50 -32.50
C ASN A 357 87.97 -48.21 -32.91
N ALA A 358 87.46 -48.86 -33.97
CA ALA A 358 86.07 -48.73 -34.39
C ALA A 358 85.09 -49.31 -33.35
N VAL A 359 85.42 -50.45 -32.73
CA VAL A 359 84.64 -51.04 -31.63
C VAL A 359 84.67 -50.12 -30.40
N ALA A 360 85.83 -49.58 -30.01
CA ALA A 360 85.94 -48.67 -28.87
C ALA A 360 85.16 -47.37 -29.07
N GLU A 361 85.21 -46.78 -30.28
CA GLU A 361 84.38 -45.60 -30.61
C GLU A 361 82.89 -45.96 -30.68
N MET A 362 82.50 -47.13 -31.23
CA MET A 362 81.10 -47.61 -31.19
C MET A 362 80.59 -47.88 -29.76
N GLU A 363 81.43 -48.41 -28.87
CA GLU A 363 81.10 -48.63 -27.46
C GLU A 363 80.99 -47.31 -26.68
N LYS A 364 81.85 -46.34 -27.00
CA LYS A 364 81.81 -44.97 -26.49
C LYS A 364 80.59 -44.20 -26.99
N GLU A 365 80.27 -44.25 -28.29
CA GLU A 365 79.04 -43.68 -28.86
C GLU A 365 77.80 -44.31 -28.23
N LYS A 366 77.78 -45.63 -28.03
CA LYS A 366 76.72 -46.34 -27.31
C LYS A 366 76.60 -45.87 -25.86
N PHE A 367 77.71 -45.68 -25.15
CA PHE A 367 77.72 -45.14 -23.79
C PHE A 367 77.21 -43.70 -23.75
N ASP A 368 77.70 -42.82 -24.62
CA ASP A 368 77.29 -41.43 -24.71
C ASP A 368 75.82 -41.29 -25.15
N LEU A 369 75.30 -42.23 -25.96
CA LEU A 369 73.90 -42.29 -26.35
C LEU A 369 73.03 -42.82 -25.19
N GLN A 370 73.46 -43.86 -24.47
CA GLN A 370 72.78 -44.36 -23.27
C GLN A 370 72.76 -43.31 -22.15
N LYS A 371 73.86 -42.57 -22.00
CA LYS A 371 73.97 -41.42 -21.10
C LYS A 371 72.97 -40.32 -21.49
N ARG A 372 72.97 -39.87 -22.75
CA ARG A 372 71.98 -38.90 -23.26
C ARG A 372 70.54 -39.39 -23.13
N HIS A 373 70.25 -40.68 -23.30
CA HIS A 373 68.92 -41.23 -23.02
C HIS A 373 68.56 -41.14 -21.54
N THR A 374 69.51 -41.38 -20.64
CA THR A 374 69.30 -41.25 -19.19
C THR A 374 69.09 -39.79 -18.78
N GLU A 375 69.90 -38.88 -19.32
CA GLU A 375 69.78 -37.43 -19.13
C GLU A 375 68.43 -36.92 -19.66
N ASN A 376 68.04 -37.26 -20.89
CA ASN A 376 66.73 -36.89 -21.46
C ASN A 376 65.55 -37.46 -20.64
N ILE A 377 65.65 -38.68 -20.10
CA ILE A 377 64.62 -39.25 -19.23
C ILE A 377 64.55 -38.49 -17.90
N GLN A 378 65.69 -38.11 -17.33
CA GLN A 378 65.75 -37.32 -16.12
C GLN A 378 65.19 -35.89 -16.33
N GLU A 379 65.55 -35.21 -17.42
CA GLU A 379 64.98 -33.92 -17.80
C GLU A 379 63.45 -34.00 -17.99
N LEU A 380 62.93 -35.06 -18.62
CA LEU A 380 61.48 -35.27 -18.77
C LEU A 380 60.76 -35.55 -17.45
N LEU A 381 61.42 -36.26 -16.51
CA LEU A 381 60.90 -36.47 -15.15
C LEU A 381 60.92 -35.15 -14.36
N GLU A 382 61.97 -34.35 -14.49
CA GLU A 382 62.13 -33.08 -13.78
C GLU A 382 61.19 -31.99 -14.32
N ASP A 383 61.01 -31.87 -15.64
CA ASP A 383 59.95 -31.05 -16.27
C ASP A 383 58.55 -31.51 -15.83
N THR A 384 58.30 -32.83 -15.79
CA THR A 384 57.01 -33.36 -15.31
C THR A 384 56.80 -33.05 -13.83
N ASN A 385 57.83 -33.13 -12.99
CA ASN A 385 57.74 -32.83 -11.56
C ASN A 385 57.57 -31.32 -11.30
N VAL A 386 58.23 -30.45 -12.08
CA VAL A 386 58.02 -29.00 -12.06
C VAL A 386 56.60 -28.64 -12.53
N ARG A 387 56.10 -29.28 -13.59
CA ARG A 387 54.72 -29.13 -14.08
C ARG A 387 53.68 -29.60 -13.05
N LEU A 388 53.94 -30.71 -12.35
CA LEU A 388 53.08 -31.20 -11.26
C LEU A 388 53.10 -30.23 -10.08
N SER A 389 54.28 -29.85 -9.58
CA SER A 389 54.40 -28.91 -8.45
C SER A 389 53.80 -27.54 -8.76
N LYS A 390 53.88 -27.07 -10.02
CA LYS A 390 53.16 -25.89 -10.49
C LYS A 390 51.63 -26.09 -10.46
N MET A 391 51.13 -27.22 -10.96
CA MET A 391 49.70 -27.55 -10.94
C MET A 391 49.14 -27.68 -9.51
N GLU A 392 49.92 -28.28 -8.60
CA GLU A 392 49.61 -28.34 -7.16
C GLU A 392 49.57 -26.93 -6.55
N GLY A 393 50.54 -26.08 -6.88
CA GLY A 393 50.56 -24.67 -6.46
C GLY A 393 49.37 -23.87 -6.98
N GLU A 394 49.00 -24.06 -8.25
CA GLU A 394 47.82 -23.43 -8.87
C GLU A 394 46.52 -23.93 -8.23
N TYR A 395 46.40 -25.23 -7.96
CA TYR A 395 45.24 -25.82 -7.26
C TYR A 395 45.13 -25.37 -5.80
N VAL A 396 46.27 -25.24 -5.09
CA VAL A 396 46.31 -24.70 -3.72
C VAL A 396 45.94 -23.21 -3.72
N ALA A 397 46.45 -22.42 -4.67
CA ALA A 397 46.08 -21.00 -4.82
C ALA A 397 44.59 -20.83 -5.16
N GLN A 398 44.05 -21.66 -6.05
CA GLN A 398 42.61 -21.69 -6.36
C GLN A 398 41.80 -22.06 -5.11
N THR A 399 42.23 -23.08 -4.36
CA THR A 399 41.59 -23.51 -3.10
C THR A 399 41.66 -22.41 -2.02
N GLN A 400 42.73 -21.63 -1.96
CA GLN A 400 42.83 -20.48 -1.06
C GLN A 400 41.89 -19.35 -1.49
N SER A 401 41.79 -19.06 -2.79
CA SER A 401 40.88 -18.06 -3.34
C SER A 401 39.41 -18.42 -3.12
N THR A 402 39.01 -19.68 -3.35
CA THR A 402 37.64 -20.14 -3.06
C THR A 402 37.34 -20.10 -1.56
N ASN A 403 38.28 -20.50 -0.69
CA ASN A 403 38.12 -20.38 0.76
C ASN A 403 38.04 -18.92 1.25
N GLN A 404 38.71 -17.97 0.58
CA GLN A 404 38.54 -16.55 0.86
C GLN A 404 37.16 -16.07 0.43
N MET A 405 36.72 -16.40 -0.79
CA MET A 405 35.37 -16.07 -1.28
C MET A 405 34.28 -16.65 -0.37
N VAL A 406 34.43 -17.89 0.10
CA VAL A 406 33.53 -18.51 1.09
C VAL A 406 33.48 -17.69 2.38
N LYS A 407 34.62 -17.28 2.94
CA LYS A 407 34.65 -16.42 4.15
C LYS A 407 34.03 -15.04 3.94
N GLU A 408 34.24 -14.44 2.76
CA GLU A 408 33.60 -13.17 2.40
C GLU A 408 32.08 -13.33 2.31
N LEU A 409 31.59 -14.41 1.69
CA LEU A 409 30.16 -14.76 1.65
C LEU A 409 29.60 -15.08 3.04
N GLU A 410 30.29 -15.86 3.87
CA GLU A 410 29.93 -16.13 5.27
C GLU A 410 29.80 -14.83 6.07
N SER A 411 30.77 -13.92 5.94
CA SER A 411 30.74 -12.61 6.60
C SER A 411 29.57 -11.75 6.12
N ARG A 412 29.24 -11.80 4.82
CA ARG A 412 28.09 -11.07 4.26
C ARG A 412 26.76 -11.69 4.68
N VAL A 413 26.67 -13.01 4.83
CA VAL A 413 25.50 -13.70 5.38
C VAL A 413 25.30 -13.35 6.86
N GLN A 414 26.37 -13.34 7.66
CA GLN A 414 26.31 -12.87 9.05
C GLN A 414 25.87 -11.39 9.15
N GLN A 415 26.40 -10.52 8.30
CA GLN A 415 25.98 -9.11 8.23
C GLN A 415 24.50 -8.99 7.84
N LEU A 416 24.05 -9.67 6.79
CA LEU A 416 22.65 -9.68 6.34
C LEU A 416 21.71 -10.24 7.41
N THR A 417 22.16 -11.22 8.20
CA THR A 417 21.41 -11.79 9.32
C THR A 417 21.24 -10.73 10.42
N GLY A 418 22.32 -10.04 10.80
CA GLY A 418 22.25 -8.92 11.75
C GLY A 418 21.42 -7.73 11.24
N GLU A 419 21.46 -7.43 9.94
CA GLU A 419 20.62 -6.41 9.29
C GLU A 419 19.13 -6.82 9.35
N ALA A 420 18.80 -8.10 9.11
CA ALA A 420 17.45 -8.64 9.22
C ALA A 420 16.94 -8.69 10.68
N GLU A 421 17.77 -9.08 11.64
CA GLU A 421 17.45 -9.07 13.07
C GLU A 421 17.20 -7.64 13.57
N ASN A 422 18.03 -6.66 13.18
CA ASN A 422 17.80 -5.25 13.49
C ASN A 422 16.50 -4.72 12.86
N SER A 423 16.20 -5.10 11.61
CA SER A 423 14.92 -4.78 10.96
C SER A 423 13.73 -5.38 11.71
N ASN A 424 13.85 -6.63 12.19
CA ASN A 424 12.82 -7.30 12.99
C ASN A 424 12.62 -6.61 14.35
N LEU A 425 13.71 -6.21 15.03
CA LEU A 425 13.64 -5.44 16.27
C LEU A 425 13.00 -4.06 16.08
N GLN A 426 13.25 -3.39 14.94
CA GLN A 426 12.56 -2.15 14.57
C GLN A 426 11.06 -2.39 14.32
N LYS A 427 10.69 -3.48 13.63
CA LYS A 427 9.28 -3.87 13.44
C LYS A 427 8.59 -4.16 14.78
N GLN A 428 9.24 -4.83 15.73
CA GLN A 428 8.72 -5.07 17.07
C GLN A 428 8.48 -3.75 17.84
N LYS A 429 9.40 -2.79 17.76
CA LYS A 429 9.20 -1.45 18.35
C LYS A 429 8.03 -0.70 17.72
N LEU A 430 7.93 -0.69 16.39
CA LEU A 430 6.80 -0.08 15.68
C LEU A 430 5.45 -0.74 16.03
N ILE A 431 5.42 -2.05 16.26
CA ILE A 431 4.24 -2.78 16.74
C ILE A 431 3.88 -2.34 18.18
N GLN A 432 4.88 -2.17 19.06
CA GLN A 432 4.62 -1.67 20.42
C GLN A 432 4.13 -0.21 20.41
N GLU A 433 4.79 0.68 19.66
CA GLU A 433 4.37 2.08 19.49
C GLU A 433 2.96 2.17 18.89
N LYS A 434 2.61 1.30 17.93
CA LYS A 434 1.24 1.16 17.41
C LYS A 434 0.26 0.77 18.51
N LEU A 435 0.54 -0.26 19.31
CA LEU A 435 -0.32 -0.71 20.40
C LEU A 435 -0.49 0.37 21.50
N GLU A 436 0.55 1.15 21.77
CA GLU A 436 0.49 2.29 22.70
C GLU A 436 -0.33 3.45 22.13
N LEU A 437 -0.21 3.75 20.83
CA LEU A 437 -1.06 4.70 20.13
C LEU A 437 -2.53 4.24 20.09
N GLU A 438 -2.81 2.98 19.77
CA GLU A 438 -4.15 2.37 19.81
C GLU A 438 -4.76 2.43 21.22
N ARG A 439 -3.94 2.29 22.27
CA ARG A 439 -4.37 2.46 23.67
C ARG A 439 -4.69 3.92 24.01
N CYS A 440 -3.83 4.87 23.67
CA CYS A 440 -4.07 6.30 23.87
C CYS A 440 -5.28 6.80 23.08
N TYR A 441 -5.48 6.24 21.88
CA TYR A 441 -6.65 6.41 21.03
C TYR A 441 -7.91 5.85 21.71
N GLN A 442 -7.89 4.61 22.21
CA GLN A 442 -9.03 4.04 22.93
C GLN A 442 -9.34 4.76 24.26
N ILE A 443 -8.34 5.33 24.95
CA ILE A 443 -8.53 6.21 26.10
C ILE A 443 -9.16 7.54 25.66
N THR A 444 -8.66 8.15 24.58
CA THR A 444 -9.29 9.32 23.94
C THR A 444 -10.74 9.01 23.58
N CYS A 445 -11.03 7.76 23.17
CA CYS A 445 -12.34 7.14 22.89
C CYS A 445 -13.17 6.72 24.13
N SER A 446 -12.61 6.83 25.34
CA SER A 446 -13.28 6.46 26.60
C SER A 446 -13.51 7.69 27.47
N GLU A 447 -12.55 8.63 27.51
CA GLU A 447 -12.79 10.03 27.84
C GLU A 447 -14.01 10.49 27.05
N LEU A 448 -13.96 10.35 25.71
CA LEU A 448 -15.10 10.32 24.81
C LEU A 448 -16.35 9.82 25.55
N GLN A 449 -16.52 8.51 25.77
CA GLN A 449 -17.83 7.93 26.09
C GLN A 449 -18.40 8.34 27.45
N GLU A 450 -17.56 8.61 28.45
CA GLU A 450 -18.00 9.29 29.67
C GLU A 450 -18.54 10.67 29.35
N VAL A 451 -17.73 11.40 28.59
CA VAL A 451 -17.98 12.73 28.13
C VAL A 451 -19.32 12.79 27.34
N LYS A 452 -19.97 11.69 26.80
CA LYS A 452 -21.46 11.58 26.48
C LYS A 452 -22.17 10.44 27.17
N ALA A 453 -22.56 10.79 28.39
CA ALA A 453 -23.90 10.48 28.84
C ALA A 453 -24.79 11.74 29.00
N ARG A 454 -24.24 12.93 28.75
CA ARG A 454 -24.56 14.08 29.59
C ARG A 454 -24.93 15.41 28.88
N ARG A 455 -25.31 15.46 27.59
CA ARG A 455 -26.14 16.55 26.93
C ARG A 455 -27.53 16.00 26.72
N ASN A 456 -27.56 14.72 26.43
CA ASN A 456 -28.66 13.89 26.83
C ASN A 456 -28.83 13.99 28.39
N THR A 457 -27.84 14.50 29.13
CA THR A 457 -28.09 15.29 30.36
C THR A 457 -28.43 16.78 29.99
N LEU A 458 -27.52 17.75 29.78
CA LEU A 458 -27.66 19.14 29.17
C LEU A 458 -29.00 19.47 28.54
N HIS A 459 -29.20 19.13 27.28
CA HIS A 459 -30.49 19.28 26.60
C HIS A 459 -31.65 18.88 27.48
N ARG A 460 -31.75 17.61 27.90
CA ARG A 460 -32.82 17.14 28.81
C ARG A 460 -32.82 17.88 30.17
N GLU A 461 -31.79 18.65 30.51
CA GLU A 461 -31.72 19.57 31.66
C GLU A 461 -32.34 20.92 31.33
N LYS A 462 -31.76 21.71 30.43
CA LYS A 462 -32.30 23.01 29.98
C LYS A 462 -33.70 22.87 29.35
N ASP A 463 -34.07 21.69 28.86
CA ASP A 463 -35.43 21.38 28.40
C ASP A 463 -36.40 21.20 29.59
N ARG A 464 -35.96 20.67 30.74
CA ARG A 464 -36.76 20.73 31.99
C ARG A 464 -36.82 22.15 32.50
N LEU A 465 -35.72 22.89 32.46
CA LEU A 465 -35.65 24.32 32.80
C LEU A 465 -36.69 25.11 32.00
N ILE A 466 -36.70 24.97 30.67
CA ILE A 466 -37.68 25.63 29.81
C ILE A 466 -39.10 25.15 30.14
N SER A 467 -39.34 23.85 30.35
CA SER A 467 -40.65 23.31 30.74
C SER A 467 -41.16 23.86 32.08
N ASP A 468 -40.33 23.86 33.13
CA ASP A 468 -40.67 24.35 34.46
C ASP A 468 -40.88 25.87 34.45
N TYR A 469 -40.07 26.63 33.72
CA TYR A 469 -40.30 28.08 33.55
C TYR A 469 -41.54 28.37 32.71
N GLU A 470 -41.82 27.63 31.63
CA GLU A 470 -43.07 27.72 30.87
C GLU A 470 -44.29 27.38 31.72
N GLN A 471 -44.22 26.34 32.55
CA GLN A 471 -45.33 25.92 33.40
C GLN A 471 -45.56 26.94 34.53
N ASN A 472 -44.49 27.51 35.10
CA ASN A 472 -44.59 28.65 36.02
C ASN A 472 -45.22 29.88 35.34
N MET A 473 -44.83 30.20 34.10
CA MET A 473 -45.43 31.31 33.35
C MET A 473 -46.91 31.06 33.03
N LYS A 474 -47.28 29.83 32.61
CA LYS A 474 -48.68 29.43 32.37
C LYS A 474 -49.52 29.50 33.65
N LEU A 475 -48.96 29.12 34.81
CA LEU A 475 -49.58 29.31 36.13
C LEU A 475 -49.77 30.79 36.48
N LEU A 476 -48.75 31.62 36.25
CA LEU A 476 -48.79 33.06 36.53
C LEU A 476 -49.80 33.78 35.63
N GLN A 477 -49.84 33.42 34.34
CA GLN A 477 -50.82 33.85 33.35
C GLN A 477 -52.24 33.49 33.80
N THR A 478 -52.49 32.20 34.09
CA THR A 478 -53.80 31.71 34.56
C THR A 478 -54.25 32.44 35.83
N LYS A 479 -53.31 32.79 36.72
CA LYS A 479 -53.59 33.57 37.92
C LYS A 479 -53.91 35.03 37.61
N TYR A 480 -53.14 35.70 36.74
CA TYR A 480 -53.49 37.05 36.28
C TYR A 480 -54.85 37.08 35.58
N ASP A 481 -55.18 36.09 34.76
CA ASP A 481 -56.49 35.98 34.12
C ASP A 481 -57.61 35.74 35.16
N ALA A 482 -57.36 34.96 36.21
CA ALA A 482 -58.29 34.77 37.32
C ALA A 482 -58.50 36.07 38.12
N ASP A 483 -57.42 36.79 38.47
CA ASP A 483 -57.44 38.04 39.21
C ASP A 483 -58.14 39.15 38.38
N ILE A 484 -57.86 39.24 37.07
CA ILE A 484 -58.56 40.12 36.12
C ILE A 484 -60.06 39.77 36.02
N ASN A 485 -60.41 38.49 35.98
CA ASN A 485 -61.81 38.06 35.93
C ASN A 485 -62.54 38.25 37.27
N LEU A 486 -61.82 38.25 38.40
CA LEU A 486 -62.35 38.65 39.71
C LEU A 486 -62.59 40.17 39.75
N LEU A 487 -61.62 40.98 39.31
CA LEU A 487 -61.77 42.44 39.22
C LEU A 487 -62.91 42.84 38.26
N LYS A 488 -63.09 42.15 37.12
CA LYS A 488 -64.24 42.33 36.24
C LYS A 488 -65.57 42.00 36.93
N LYS A 489 -65.62 40.94 37.75
CA LYS A 489 -66.81 40.60 38.55
C LYS A 489 -67.08 41.67 39.60
N GLU A 490 -66.08 42.17 40.30
CA GLU A 490 -66.22 43.25 41.28
C GLU A 490 -66.67 44.57 40.63
N HIS A 491 -66.15 44.92 39.46
CA HIS A 491 -66.63 46.04 38.66
C HIS A 491 -68.09 45.84 38.22
N ALA A 492 -68.47 44.66 37.74
CA ALA A 492 -69.85 44.36 37.36
C ALA A 492 -70.81 44.42 38.56
N LEU A 493 -70.39 43.92 39.73
CA LEU A 493 -71.18 43.94 40.96
C LEU A 493 -71.30 45.37 41.53
N SER A 494 -70.23 46.18 41.41
CA SER A 494 -70.23 47.60 41.77
C SER A 494 -71.07 48.45 40.81
N ALA A 495 -71.01 48.18 39.51
CA ALA A 495 -71.87 48.79 38.50
C ALA A 495 -73.34 48.37 38.66
N SER A 496 -73.60 47.14 39.10
CA SER A 496 -74.96 46.70 39.48
C SER A 496 -75.46 47.43 40.72
N LYS A 497 -74.61 47.67 41.72
CA LYS A 497 -74.96 48.46 42.91
C LYS A 497 -75.21 49.93 42.57
N SER A 498 -74.35 50.56 41.76
CA SER A 498 -74.58 51.94 41.33
C SER A 498 -75.78 52.07 40.40
N SER A 499 -76.04 51.09 39.52
CA SER A 499 -77.27 51.03 38.72
C SER A 499 -78.53 50.85 39.59
N GLY A 500 -78.45 50.08 40.68
CA GLY A 500 -79.51 49.99 41.71
C GLY A 500 -79.77 51.34 42.36
N MET A 501 -78.72 52.00 42.86
CA MET A 501 -78.80 53.35 43.45
C MET A 501 -79.35 54.39 42.45
N ILE A 502 -78.95 54.30 41.18
CA ILE A 502 -79.48 55.13 40.10
C ILE A 502 -80.97 54.86 39.90
N LYS A 503 -81.42 53.59 39.89
CA LYS A 503 -82.86 53.26 39.80
C LYS A 503 -83.67 53.75 40.98
N GLU A 504 -83.12 53.73 42.20
CA GLU A 504 -83.77 54.31 43.38
C GLU A 504 -83.87 55.84 43.26
N LEU A 505 -82.81 56.51 42.80
CA LEU A 505 -82.83 57.95 42.49
C LEU A 505 -83.79 58.29 41.33
N GLU A 506 -83.87 57.45 40.30
CA GLU A 506 -84.82 57.57 39.19
C GLU A 506 -86.26 57.39 39.67
N GLN A 507 -86.54 56.44 40.58
CA GLN A 507 -87.85 56.29 41.22
C GLN A 507 -88.22 57.51 42.07
N ASN A 508 -87.29 58.05 42.86
CA ASN A 508 -87.49 59.29 43.61
C ASN A 508 -87.73 60.49 42.68
N ILE A 509 -86.99 60.58 41.57
CA ILE A 509 -87.22 61.59 40.51
C ILE A 509 -88.59 61.37 39.84
N CYS A 510 -89.06 60.14 39.65
CA CYS A 510 -90.39 59.85 39.12
C CYS A 510 -91.50 60.25 40.09
N GLN A 511 -91.34 60.01 41.40
CA GLN A 511 -92.28 60.49 42.43
C GLN A 511 -92.34 62.03 42.47
N LEU A 512 -91.19 62.70 42.43
CA LEU A 512 -91.11 64.17 42.35
C LEU A 512 -91.68 64.70 41.03
N LYS A 513 -91.47 64.00 39.90
CA LYS A 513 -92.11 64.32 38.61
C LYS A 513 -93.62 64.11 38.63
N GLN A 514 -94.12 63.13 39.39
CA GLN A 514 -95.55 62.90 39.55
C GLN A 514 -96.19 64.03 40.37
N GLN A 515 -95.59 64.41 41.51
CA GLN A 515 -96.02 65.58 42.28
C GLN A 515 -95.96 66.87 41.45
N LEU A 516 -94.91 67.03 40.63
CA LEU A 516 -94.80 68.14 39.68
C LEU A 516 -95.88 68.07 38.60
N GLN A 517 -96.20 66.89 38.06
CA GLN A 517 -97.29 66.72 37.09
C GLN A 517 -98.67 67.00 37.68
N GLU A 518 -98.92 66.64 38.94
CA GLU A 518 -100.18 66.95 39.63
C GLU A 518 -100.32 68.47 39.86
N SER A 519 -99.24 69.16 40.21
CA SER A 519 -99.17 70.63 40.28
C SER A 519 -99.32 71.30 38.90
N ASP A 520 -98.62 70.80 37.87
CA ASP A 520 -98.73 71.25 36.49
C ASP A 520 -100.10 70.94 35.89
N LEU A 521 -100.83 69.93 36.36
CA LEU A 521 -102.19 69.61 35.92
C LEU A 521 -103.18 70.62 36.49
N GLN A 522 -103.05 70.98 37.77
CA GLN A 522 -103.81 72.11 38.35
C GLN A 522 -103.53 73.41 37.59
N ARG A 523 -102.26 73.67 37.24
CA ARG A 523 -101.84 74.85 36.48
C ARG A 523 -102.29 74.84 35.02
N LYS A 524 -102.29 73.66 34.38
CA LYS A 524 -102.78 73.47 33.00
C LYS A 524 -104.29 73.56 32.91
N GLN A 525 -105.04 73.18 33.94
CA GLN A 525 -106.48 73.41 33.98
C GLN A 525 -106.78 74.92 33.88
N GLN A 526 -106.11 75.74 34.69
CA GLN A 526 -106.21 77.21 34.65
C GLN A 526 -105.81 77.81 33.28
N LEU A 527 -104.79 77.26 32.61
CA LEU A 527 -104.36 77.71 31.28
C LEU A 527 -105.29 77.23 30.15
N LYS A 528 -105.89 76.04 30.26
CA LYS A 528 -106.80 75.50 29.24
C LYS A 528 -108.11 76.30 29.17
N ASP A 529 -108.53 76.86 30.30
CA ASP A 529 -109.62 77.83 30.40
C ASP A 529 -109.26 79.20 29.76
N GLN A 530 -108.00 79.44 29.39
CA GLN A 530 -107.55 80.58 28.58
C GLN A 530 -107.34 80.19 27.09
N GLU A 531 -106.57 79.15 26.79
CA GLU A 531 -106.19 78.73 25.43
C GLU A 531 -107.40 78.47 24.50
N ASN A 532 -108.48 77.90 25.05
CA ASN A 532 -109.73 77.64 24.32
C ASN A 532 -110.37 78.90 23.69
N ARG A 533 -109.93 80.11 24.08
CA ARG A 533 -110.42 81.39 23.51
C ARG A 533 -109.68 81.80 22.23
N PHE A 534 -108.48 81.28 21.96
CA PHE A 534 -107.64 81.70 20.83
C PHE A 534 -107.66 80.73 19.63
N GLN A 535 -107.85 79.43 19.86
CA GLN A 535 -107.76 78.40 18.80
C GLN A 535 -108.72 78.60 17.62
N MET A 536 -109.84 79.30 17.81
CA MET A 536 -110.85 79.49 16.74
C MET A 536 -110.39 80.41 15.59
N GLU A 537 -109.33 81.20 15.74
CA GLU A 537 -108.94 82.22 14.75
C GLU A 537 -108.02 81.71 13.61
N LYS A 538 -107.28 80.60 13.82
CA LYS A 538 -106.04 80.33 13.04
C LYS A 538 -106.21 79.53 11.75
N SER A 539 -107.18 78.63 11.66
CA SER A 539 -107.13 77.49 10.72
C SER A 539 -107.44 77.80 9.25
N HIS A 540 -107.70 79.06 8.89
CA HIS A 540 -108.35 79.45 7.64
C HIS A 540 -107.43 79.63 6.40
N LEU A 541 -106.09 79.63 6.56
CA LEU A 541 -105.19 80.34 5.61
C LEU A 541 -104.15 79.52 4.79
N LYS A 542 -103.92 78.22 5.01
CA LYS A 542 -102.66 77.56 4.56
C LYS A 542 -102.63 76.98 3.12
N GLY A 543 -103.77 76.70 2.48
CA GLY A 543 -103.86 75.63 1.47
C GLY A 543 -103.30 75.80 0.03
N THR A 544 -102.51 76.84 -0.29
CA THR A 544 -102.50 77.37 -1.69
C THR A 544 -101.22 77.20 -2.53
N CYS A 545 -100.06 76.79 -1.97
CA CYS A 545 -98.76 77.09 -2.61
C CYS A 545 -98.11 76.02 -3.52
N ASP A 546 -98.33 74.73 -3.31
CA ASP A 546 -97.25 73.73 -3.49
C ASP A 546 -97.00 73.19 -4.93
N LYS A 547 -97.53 73.82 -5.99
CA LYS A 547 -97.80 73.13 -7.28
C LYS A 547 -96.87 73.42 -8.48
N LYS A 548 -95.60 73.80 -8.27
CA LYS A 548 -94.78 74.48 -9.32
C LYS A 548 -93.39 73.89 -9.68
N VAL A 549 -93.02 72.69 -9.23
CA VAL A 549 -91.58 72.30 -9.10
C VAL A 549 -91.05 71.26 -10.12
N HIS A 550 -91.87 70.63 -10.97
CA HIS A 550 -91.55 69.28 -11.48
C HIS A 550 -90.62 69.17 -12.72
N ASP A 551 -90.58 70.15 -13.62
CA ASP A 551 -90.45 69.85 -15.07
C ASP A 551 -89.02 69.87 -15.72
N LEU A 552 -87.90 69.86 -14.97
CA LEU A 552 -86.58 70.30 -15.50
C LEU A 552 -85.48 69.23 -15.79
N GLN A 553 -85.74 67.93 -15.72
CA GLN A 553 -84.68 66.94 -15.40
C GLN A 553 -84.05 66.09 -16.56
N SER A 554 -84.36 66.30 -17.84
CA SER A 554 -84.36 65.19 -18.84
C SER A 554 -83.20 65.01 -19.86
N GLU A 555 -82.20 65.89 -19.98
CA GLU A 555 -81.42 66.04 -21.25
C GLU A 555 -79.98 65.46 -21.35
N LEU A 556 -79.46 64.68 -20.39
CA LEU A 556 -77.99 64.59 -20.17
C LEU A 556 -77.19 63.45 -20.90
N ASP A 557 -77.79 62.34 -21.32
CA ASP A 557 -77.10 61.02 -21.27
C ASP A 557 -76.43 60.43 -22.55
N LYS A 558 -75.97 61.22 -23.55
CA LYS A 558 -75.74 60.69 -24.93
C LYS A 558 -74.31 60.41 -25.48
N GLU A 559 -73.21 60.67 -24.76
CA GLU A 559 -71.93 61.04 -25.43
C GLU A 559 -70.69 60.10 -25.24
N LYS A 560 -70.78 58.76 -25.41
CA LYS A 560 -69.77 57.83 -24.79
C LYS A 560 -69.06 56.66 -25.55
N GLU A 561 -69.32 56.30 -26.81
CA GLU A 561 -69.02 54.91 -27.27
C GLU A 561 -67.77 54.58 -28.16
N GLU A 562 -67.04 55.52 -28.78
CA GLU A 562 -66.30 55.21 -30.04
C GLU A 562 -64.88 54.58 -30.04
N ALA A 563 -64.21 54.27 -28.92
CA ALA A 563 -62.73 54.24 -28.87
C ALA A 563 -61.93 52.95 -29.21
N GLN A 564 -62.52 51.75 -29.39
CA GLN A 564 -61.89 50.48 -28.94
C GLN A 564 -61.10 49.59 -29.96
N LYS A 565 -60.70 50.04 -31.18
CA LYS A 565 -60.55 49.12 -32.34
C LYS A 565 -59.17 48.69 -32.93
N ILE A 566 -58.00 49.06 -32.38
CA ILE A 566 -56.74 49.13 -33.21
C ILE A 566 -55.73 47.95 -33.15
N ILE A 567 -55.74 47.07 -32.13
CA ILE A 567 -54.50 46.38 -31.66
C ILE A 567 -53.95 45.20 -32.53
N SER A 568 -54.78 44.46 -33.28
CA SER A 568 -54.48 43.06 -33.67
C SER A 568 -53.68 42.84 -34.98
N LYS A 569 -52.41 43.29 -35.11
CA LYS A 569 -51.73 43.32 -36.44
C LYS A 569 -50.25 42.92 -36.61
N PHE A 570 -49.55 42.34 -35.62
CA PHE A 570 -48.07 42.26 -35.66
C PHE A 570 -47.38 40.87 -35.71
N GLU A 571 -48.10 39.73 -35.75
CA GLU A 571 -47.52 38.43 -35.34
C GLU A 571 -46.99 37.50 -36.46
N GLU A 572 -47.21 37.76 -37.76
CA GLU A 572 -47.02 36.73 -38.81
C GLU A 572 -45.58 36.57 -39.40
N ALA A 573 -44.63 37.46 -39.08
CA ALA A 573 -43.45 37.68 -39.94
C ALA A 573 -42.23 36.73 -39.78
N LEU A 574 -42.28 35.68 -38.94
CA LEU A 574 -41.05 35.00 -38.45
C LEU A 574 -40.66 33.67 -39.14
N LYS A 575 -41.45 33.12 -40.07
CA LYS A 575 -41.45 31.66 -40.37
C LYS A 575 -40.67 31.18 -41.61
N GLU A 576 -39.88 32.03 -42.27
CA GLU A 576 -39.51 31.84 -43.71
C GLU A 576 -38.01 31.60 -44.01
N LYS A 577 -37.21 31.02 -43.10
CA LYS A 577 -35.72 31.02 -43.25
C LYS A 577 -34.93 29.72 -43.19
N GLU A 578 -35.51 28.56 -42.90
CA GLU A 578 -34.72 27.35 -42.58
C GLU A 578 -34.45 26.36 -43.75
N GLU A 579 -35.05 26.56 -44.93
CA GLU A 579 -35.32 25.43 -45.86
C GLU A 579 -34.35 25.23 -47.07
N GLN A 580 -33.17 25.87 -47.11
CA GLN A 580 -32.32 25.89 -48.33
C GLN A 580 -31.05 25.01 -48.36
N LEU A 581 -30.63 24.35 -47.28
CA LEU A 581 -29.23 23.85 -47.17
C LEU A 581 -28.91 22.48 -47.82
N THR A 582 -29.89 21.76 -48.37
CA THR A 582 -29.82 20.28 -48.53
C THR A 582 -29.56 19.70 -49.94
N ARG A 583 -29.10 20.46 -50.95
CA ARG A 583 -29.22 20.05 -52.38
C ARG A 583 -27.95 19.85 -53.24
N VAL A 584 -26.72 19.87 -52.70
CA VAL A 584 -25.49 20.03 -53.53
C VAL A 584 -24.64 18.75 -53.75
N THR A 585 -24.83 17.67 -52.98
CA THR A 585 -23.79 16.64 -52.78
C THR A 585 -23.66 15.52 -53.84
N GLU A 586 -24.59 15.38 -54.79
CA GLU A 586 -24.86 14.06 -55.42
C GLU A 586 -24.21 13.78 -56.80
N VAL A 587 -23.60 14.78 -57.46
CA VAL A 587 -23.44 14.75 -58.94
C VAL A 587 -22.16 14.05 -59.47
N GLN A 588 -21.07 13.97 -58.70
CA GLN A 588 -19.71 13.88 -59.28
C GLN A 588 -19.14 12.46 -59.52
N ARG A 589 -19.97 11.44 -59.77
CA ARG A 589 -19.59 10.00 -59.65
C ARG A 589 -19.45 9.18 -60.96
N LEU A 590 -19.69 9.72 -62.16
CA LEU A 590 -20.05 8.90 -63.34
C LEU A 590 -19.29 9.21 -64.67
N GLN A 591 -17.95 9.33 -64.67
CA GLN A 591 -17.19 9.68 -65.89
C GLN A 591 -15.82 8.98 -66.01
N ALA A 592 -15.76 7.64 -66.14
CA ALA A 592 -14.49 6.90 -66.01
C ALA A 592 -14.30 5.57 -66.79
N GLN A 593 -15.10 5.19 -67.81
CA GLN A 593 -14.99 3.85 -68.44
C GLN A 593 -15.31 3.81 -69.96
N GLN A 594 -14.39 4.22 -70.87
CA GLN A 594 -14.65 4.08 -72.33
C GLN A 594 -13.48 4.13 -73.35
N ALA A 595 -12.21 3.83 -73.00
CA ALA A 595 -11.05 4.19 -73.86
C ALA A 595 -10.21 3.07 -74.54
N ASP A 596 -10.08 1.86 -73.98
CA ASP A 596 -8.85 1.04 -74.18
C ASP A 596 -8.81 0.04 -75.38
N ALA A 597 -9.68 0.13 -76.38
CA ALA A 597 -10.07 -1.06 -77.17
C ALA A 597 -9.60 -1.19 -78.66
N ALA A 598 -8.45 -0.63 -79.10
CA ALA A 598 -8.29 -0.29 -80.55
C ALA A 598 -6.93 -0.48 -81.31
N LEU A 599 -5.94 -1.30 -80.90
CA LEU A 599 -4.54 -1.14 -81.41
C LEU A 599 -3.71 -2.31 -82.01
N GLU A 600 -4.16 -3.57 -82.16
CA GLU A 600 -3.25 -4.72 -82.43
C GLU A 600 -2.92 -5.12 -83.90
N GLU A 601 -3.74 -4.78 -84.90
CA GLU A 601 -3.89 -5.61 -86.12
C GLU A 601 -2.72 -5.70 -87.16
N PHE A 602 -1.66 -4.88 -87.12
CA PHE A 602 -0.94 -4.48 -88.36
C PHE A 602 0.37 -5.23 -88.78
N LYS A 603 0.89 -6.23 -88.04
CA LYS A 603 2.36 -6.46 -87.97
C LYS A 603 3.05 -7.49 -88.92
N ARG A 604 2.40 -8.18 -89.86
CA ARG A 604 2.82 -9.57 -90.25
C ARG A 604 3.21 -9.89 -91.73
N GLN A 605 4.14 -9.19 -92.41
CA GLN A 605 4.27 -9.38 -93.90
C GLN A 605 5.63 -9.19 -94.67
N VAL A 606 6.85 -9.47 -94.16
CA VAL A 606 8.11 -8.93 -94.79
C VAL A 606 9.22 -9.91 -95.32
N GLU A 607 9.36 -11.15 -94.86
CA GLU A 607 10.71 -11.76 -94.67
C GLU A 607 11.32 -12.72 -95.76
N LEU A 608 11.48 -12.35 -97.06
CA LEU A 608 11.86 -13.39 -98.08
C LEU A 608 12.67 -12.99 -99.35
N ASN A 609 14.03 -12.91 -99.32
CA ASN A 609 14.94 -13.02 -100.52
C ASN A 609 16.48 -13.08 -100.21
N SER A 610 17.28 -13.90 -100.93
CA SER A 610 18.71 -13.66 -101.40
C SER A 610 19.51 -14.96 -101.72
N GLU A 611 20.44 -14.98 -102.72
CA GLU A 611 21.25 -16.18 -103.09
C GLU A 611 22.45 -15.98 -104.09
N LYS A 612 23.32 -17.01 -104.27
CA LYS A 612 24.18 -17.38 -105.46
C LYS A 612 25.68 -16.94 -105.64
N VAL A 613 26.02 -16.19 -106.69
CA VAL A 613 26.74 -16.70 -107.92
C VAL A 613 28.27 -17.15 -107.80
N TYR A 614 29.45 -17.82 -107.97
CA TYR A 614 30.79 -17.36 -107.56
C TYR A 614 32.05 -18.09 -108.17
N ALA A 615 32.03 -18.72 -109.35
CA ALA A 615 32.78 -19.98 -109.60
C ALA A 615 34.23 -20.07 -110.21
N GLU A 616 34.61 -19.42 -111.33
CA GLU A 616 35.29 -20.13 -112.47
C GLU A 616 36.85 -20.38 -112.54
N MET A 617 37.56 -19.87 -113.56
CA MET A 617 38.60 -20.62 -114.34
C MET A 617 40.08 -20.08 -114.29
N LYS A 618 41.10 -20.91 -114.65
CA LYS A 618 42.43 -20.84 -113.98
C LYS A 618 43.77 -21.29 -114.68
N GLU A 619 43.80 -22.00 -115.82
CA GLU A 619 44.62 -23.25 -115.90
C GLU A 619 46.05 -23.29 -116.56
N GLN A 620 46.31 -22.83 -117.79
CA GLN A 620 47.25 -23.55 -118.70
C GLN A 620 48.80 -23.37 -118.63
N MET A 621 49.41 -22.45 -117.87
CA MET A 621 50.81 -21.99 -118.13
C MET A 621 51.97 -22.91 -117.62
N GLU A 622 51.68 -24.15 -117.24
CA GLU A 622 52.42 -24.86 -116.18
C GLU A 622 53.65 -25.70 -116.61
N ARG A 623 54.01 -25.78 -117.91
CA ARG A 623 54.77 -26.95 -118.43
C ARG A 623 56.29 -26.81 -118.57
N VAL A 624 56.83 -25.68 -119.05
CA VAL A 624 58.28 -25.59 -119.37
C VAL A 624 59.14 -25.39 -118.11
N GLU A 625 58.55 -24.89 -117.03
CA GLU A 625 59.19 -24.78 -115.72
C GLU A 625 59.58 -26.15 -115.12
N ALA A 626 59.02 -27.25 -115.63
CA ALA A 626 59.12 -28.60 -115.08
C ALA A 626 60.44 -29.36 -115.34
N ASP A 627 61.36 -28.86 -116.18
CA ASP A 627 62.58 -29.58 -116.57
C ASP A 627 63.87 -29.02 -115.95
N LEU A 628 64.07 -27.69 -115.97
CA LEU A 628 65.21 -27.07 -115.29
C LEU A 628 65.10 -27.24 -113.76
N THR A 629 63.86 -27.29 -113.25
CA THR A 629 63.58 -27.67 -111.87
C THR A 629 64.05 -29.09 -111.55
N ARG A 630 63.87 -30.09 -112.44
CA ARG A 630 64.29 -31.47 -112.17
C ARG A 630 65.78 -31.60 -111.83
N SER A 631 66.68 -31.04 -112.63
CA SER A 631 68.13 -31.17 -112.38
C SER A 631 68.59 -30.39 -111.13
N LYS A 632 68.12 -29.15 -110.95
CA LYS A 632 68.37 -28.39 -109.71
C LYS A 632 67.84 -29.15 -108.49
N SER A 633 66.61 -29.67 -108.58
CA SER A 633 65.94 -30.37 -107.49
C SER A 633 66.70 -31.59 -106.99
N LEU A 634 67.57 -32.23 -107.79
CA LEU A 634 68.31 -33.41 -107.30
C LEU A 634 69.48 -33.03 -106.38
N ARG A 635 70.30 -32.04 -106.77
CA ARG A 635 71.39 -31.54 -105.91
C ARG A 635 70.84 -30.73 -104.73
N GLU A 636 69.76 -30.00 -104.98
CA GLU A 636 68.99 -29.31 -103.95
C GLU A 636 68.31 -30.31 -102.99
N LYS A 637 67.80 -31.46 -103.45
CA LYS A 637 67.30 -32.54 -102.59
C LYS A 637 68.40 -33.05 -101.67
N GLN A 638 69.56 -33.42 -102.19
CA GLN A 638 70.66 -33.92 -101.33
C GLN A 638 71.10 -32.86 -100.30
N SER A 639 71.19 -31.58 -100.68
CA SER A 639 71.48 -30.51 -99.73
C SER A 639 70.35 -30.29 -98.72
N LYS A 640 69.08 -30.40 -99.15
CA LYS A 640 67.90 -30.36 -98.27
C LYS A 640 67.85 -31.59 -97.36
N GLU A 641 68.34 -32.74 -97.78
CA GLU A 641 68.29 -34.00 -97.04
C GLU A 641 69.30 -34.00 -95.88
N PHE A 642 70.51 -33.48 -96.09
CA PHE A 642 71.43 -33.19 -94.99
C PHE A 642 70.94 -32.07 -94.06
N LEU A 643 70.37 -30.99 -94.61
CA LEU A 643 69.76 -29.94 -93.79
C LEU A 643 68.56 -30.46 -93.00
N TRP A 644 67.75 -31.35 -93.59
CA TRP A 644 66.59 -31.96 -92.95
C TRP A 644 67.00 -32.98 -91.89
N GLN A 645 68.09 -33.73 -92.06
CA GLN A 645 68.65 -34.57 -90.99
C GLN A 645 69.19 -33.71 -89.82
N LEU A 646 69.88 -32.61 -90.11
CA LEU A 646 70.38 -31.71 -89.07
C LEU A 646 69.23 -31.01 -88.34
N GLU A 647 68.22 -30.57 -89.08
CA GLU A 647 67.03 -29.88 -88.58
C GLU A 647 66.07 -30.85 -87.87
N ASP A 648 65.97 -32.12 -88.27
CA ASP A 648 65.25 -33.19 -87.56
C ASP A 648 65.89 -33.49 -86.21
N VAL A 649 67.22 -33.64 -86.15
CA VAL A 649 67.95 -33.80 -84.87
C VAL A 649 67.79 -32.55 -83.99
N LYS A 650 67.89 -31.35 -84.57
CA LYS A 650 67.65 -30.09 -83.85
C LYS A 650 66.21 -29.99 -83.35
N GLN A 651 65.21 -30.33 -84.17
CA GLN A 651 63.79 -30.30 -83.81
C GLN A 651 63.47 -31.32 -82.72
N ARG A 652 64.11 -32.49 -82.69
CA ARG A 652 63.99 -33.45 -81.57
C ARG A 652 64.54 -32.89 -80.26
N TYR A 653 65.68 -32.20 -80.29
CA TYR A 653 66.19 -31.54 -79.09
C TYR A 653 65.36 -30.31 -78.68
N GLU A 654 64.86 -29.53 -79.64
CA GLU A 654 63.93 -28.42 -79.36
C GLU A 654 62.58 -28.93 -78.82
N GLN A 655 62.09 -30.07 -79.31
CA GLN A 655 60.93 -30.80 -78.77
C GLN A 655 61.19 -31.26 -77.34
N GLN A 656 62.28 -31.98 -77.05
CA GLN A 656 62.63 -32.39 -75.69
C GLN A 656 62.77 -31.21 -74.72
N ILE A 657 63.33 -30.08 -75.18
CA ILE A 657 63.43 -28.84 -74.40
C ILE A 657 62.06 -28.19 -74.18
N VAL A 658 61.13 -28.29 -75.13
CA VAL A 658 59.74 -27.81 -74.99
C VAL A 658 58.92 -28.75 -74.10
N GLU A 659 59.09 -30.06 -74.20
CA GLU A 659 58.46 -31.08 -73.38
C GLU A 659 58.89 -30.91 -71.91
N LEU A 660 60.20 -30.87 -71.62
CA LEU A 660 60.69 -30.62 -70.26
C LEU A 660 60.26 -29.26 -69.68
N LYS A 661 60.11 -28.21 -70.51
CA LYS A 661 59.55 -26.92 -70.08
C LYS A 661 58.05 -26.99 -69.83
N LEU A 662 57.32 -27.77 -70.63
CA LEU A 662 55.89 -27.98 -70.47
C LEU A 662 55.60 -28.81 -69.22
N GLU A 663 56.36 -29.88 -68.97
CA GLU A 663 56.34 -30.66 -67.73
C GLU A 663 56.65 -29.77 -66.52
N HIS A 664 57.71 -28.96 -66.57
CA HIS A 664 58.06 -28.06 -65.46
C HIS A 664 56.98 -26.98 -65.19
N GLU A 665 56.36 -26.41 -66.23
CA GLU A 665 55.22 -25.49 -66.06
C GLU A 665 53.94 -26.21 -65.60
N GLN A 666 53.74 -27.48 -65.95
CA GLN A 666 52.66 -28.32 -65.42
C GLN A 666 52.88 -28.64 -63.93
N GLU A 667 54.08 -29.03 -63.51
CA GLU A 667 54.43 -29.22 -62.10
C GLU A 667 54.28 -27.92 -61.31
N LYS A 668 54.78 -26.79 -61.85
CA LYS A 668 54.68 -25.46 -61.25
C LYS A 668 53.24 -24.99 -61.12
N THR A 669 52.40 -25.23 -62.13
CA THR A 669 50.96 -24.91 -62.03
C THR A 669 50.21 -25.87 -61.11
N HIS A 670 50.55 -27.15 -61.07
CA HIS A 670 50.01 -28.11 -60.10
C HIS A 670 50.37 -27.73 -58.65
N LEU A 671 51.63 -27.38 -58.36
CA LEU A 671 52.07 -26.95 -57.04
C LEU A 671 51.42 -25.61 -56.63
N LEU A 672 51.22 -24.68 -57.56
CA LEU A 672 50.45 -23.44 -57.30
C LEU A 672 48.97 -23.74 -57.05
N GLN A 673 48.36 -24.67 -57.78
CA GLN A 673 46.99 -25.10 -57.55
C GLN A 673 46.83 -25.81 -56.20
N GLN A 674 47.76 -26.70 -55.83
CA GLN A 674 47.79 -27.36 -54.52
C GLN A 674 47.96 -26.32 -53.41
N HIS A 675 48.95 -25.42 -53.50
CA HIS A 675 49.16 -24.37 -52.52
C HIS A 675 47.92 -23.49 -52.35
N ASN A 676 47.25 -23.13 -53.44
CA ASN A 676 46.01 -22.35 -53.39
C ASN A 676 44.84 -23.17 -52.82
N ALA A 677 44.67 -24.44 -53.20
CA ALA A 677 43.65 -25.31 -52.64
C ALA A 677 43.87 -25.58 -51.15
N GLU A 678 45.12 -25.73 -50.71
CA GLU A 678 45.49 -25.77 -49.29
C GLU A 678 45.19 -24.43 -48.63
N LYS A 679 45.52 -23.30 -49.24
CA LYS A 679 45.22 -21.93 -48.77
C LYS A 679 43.71 -21.64 -48.70
N ASP A 680 42.90 -22.26 -49.55
CA ASP A 680 41.47 -22.01 -49.67
C ASP A 680 40.62 -23.04 -48.90
N SER A 681 41.10 -24.28 -48.71
CA SER A 681 40.67 -25.09 -47.55
C SER A 681 40.97 -24.32 -46.28
N LEU A 682 42.20 -23.85 -46.14
CA LEU A 682 42.63 -23.00 -45.05
C LEU A 682 41.89 -21.66 -44.94
N ALA A 683 41.25 -21.13 -45.97
CA ALA A 683 40.42 -19.92 -45.87
C ALA A 683 39.03 -20.24 -45.32
N ARG A 684 38.52 -21.44 -45.62
CA ARG A 684 37.21 -21.98 -45.17
C ARG A 684 37.31 -22.76 -43.85
N ASP A 685 38.51 -23.24 -43.51
CA ASP A 685 38.96 -23.66 -42.19
C ASP A 685 39.62 -22.49 -41.44
N HIS A 686 39.81 -21.33 -42.08
CA HIS A 686 39.53 -20.05 -41.42
C HIS A 686 38.03 -19.71 -41.68
N GLU A 687 37.50 -18.49 -41.48
CA GLU A 687 36.08 -18.10 -41.69
C GLU A 687 34.99 -18.79 -40.82
N ARG A 688 35.15 -20.06 -40.45
CA ARG A 688 34.13 -20.94 -39.85
C ARG A 688 34.16 -21.00 -38.31
N GLU A 689 35.08 -20.28 -37.66
CA GLU A 689 35.16 -20.11 -36.19
C GLU A 689 35.14 -18.67 -35.67
N ILE A 690 35.54 -17.62 -36.39
CA ILE A 690 34.73 -17.06 -37.46
C ILE A 690 33.26 -16.98 -37.03
N GLU A 691 32.39 -17.58 -37.84
CA GLU A 691 30.92 -17.67 -37.80
C GLU A 691 30.25 -18.08 -36.46
N ASN A 692 31.01 -18.23 -35.38
CA ASN A 692 30.92 -19.39 -34.52
C ASN A 692 31.41 -19.19 -33.07
N LEU A 693 32.60 -18.61 -32.86
CA LEU A 693 32.83 -17.76 -31.71
C LEU A 693 31.80 -16.63 -31.76
N GLU A 694 31.43 -16.14 -32.94
CA GLU A 694 30.20 -15.35 -33.10
C GLU A 694 28.91 -16.10 -32.69
N LYS A 695 28.69 -17.39 -33.03
CA LYS A 695 27.52 -18.15 -32.52
C LYS A 695 27.53 -18.24 -31.00
N GLN A 696 28.67 -18.56 -30.39
CA GLN A 696 28.85 -18.64 -28.94
C GLN A 696 28.64 -17.27 -28.27
N LEU A 697 29.23 -16.19 -28.81
CA LEU A 697 29.04 -14.81 -28.34
C LEU A 697 27.59 -14.34 -28.54
N ARG A 698 26.94 -14.70 -29.66
CA ARG A 698 25.51 -14.43 -29.88
C ARG A 698 24.64 -15.20 -28.86
N ALA A 699 24.97 -16.46 -28.56
CA ALA A 699 24.28 -17.25 -27.55
C ALA A 699 24.46 -16.66 -26.13
N ALA A 700 25.70 -16.35 -25.72
CA ALA A 700 26.00 -15.73 -24.44
C ALA A 700 25.35 -14.34 -24.29
N ASN A 701 25.36 -13.51 -25.34
CA ASN A 701 24.68 -12.22 -25.34
C ASN A 701 23.15 -12.36 -25.24
N MET A 702 22.54 -13.37 -25.89
CA MET A 702 21.12 -13.68 -25.71
C MET A 702 20.83 -14.18 -24.29
N GLU A 703 21.70 -15.00 -23.70
CA GLU A 703 21.55 -15.47 -22.32
C GLU A 703 21.64 -14.30 -21.32
N HIS A 704 22.63 -13.41 -21.48
CA HIS A 704 22.75 -12.21 -20.66
C HIS A 704 21.58 -11.24 -20.83
N GLU A 705 21.10 -11.00 -22.06
CA GLU A 705 19.90 -10.16 -22.27
C GLU A 705 18.64 -10.81 -21.68
N ASN A 706 18.49 -12.14 -21.77
CA ASN A 706 17.40 -12.87 -21.10
C ASN A 706 17.49 -12.75 -19.57
N GLN A 707 18.68 -12.95 -18.98
CA GLN A 707 18.93 -12.75 -17.55
C GLN A 707 18.56 -11.30 -17.14
N ILE A 708 19.00 -10.31 -17.90
CA ILE A 708 18.68 -8.89 -17.70
C ILE A 708 17.17 -8.63 -17.82
N GLN A 709 16.47 -9.27 -18.75
CA GLN A 709 15.00 -9.17 -18.86
C GLN A 709 14.27 -9.84 -17.71
N GLU A 710 14.77 -10.95 -17.19
CA GLU A 710 14.25 -11.53 -15.95
C GLU A 710 14.51 -10.65 -14.73
N PHE A 711 15.69 -10.03 -14.59
CA PHE A 711 15.96 -9.06 -13.53
C PHE A 711 14.98 -7.89 -13.64
N LYS A 712 14.86 -7.25 -14.82
CA LYS A 712 13.87 -6.18 -15.09
C LYS A 712 12.45 -6.63 -14.74
N LYS A 713 12.03 -7.84 -15.11
CA LYS A 713 10.69 -8.39 -14.82
C LYS A 713 10.48 -8.62 -13.32
N ARG A 714 11.46 -9.23 -12.65
CA ARG A 714 11.45 -9.44 -11.19
C ARG A 714 11.36 -8.09 -10.49
N ASP A 715 12.26 -7.15 -10.75
CA ASP A 715 12.22 -5.80 -10.15
C ASP A 715 10.90 -5.05 -10.42
N SER A 716 10.32 -5.18 -11.63
CA SER A 716 9.05 -4.54 -11.99
C SER A 716 7.85 -5.10 -11.21
N GLN A 717 7.79 -6.42 -11.00
CA GLN A 717 6.74 -7.06 -10.21
C GLN A 717 6.63 -6.45 -8.80
N VAL A 718 7.77 -6.08 -8.21
CA VAL A 718 7.87 -5.71 -6.80
C VAL A 718 7.95 -4.22 -6.54
N MET A 719 8.38 -3.43 -7.54
CA MET A 719 7.94 -2.04 -7.59
C MET A 719 6.41 -1.99 -7.51
N ALA A 720 5.69 -2.83 -8.24
CA ALA A 720 4.22 -2.93 -8.11
C ALA A 720 3.76 -3.52 -6.76
N ASP A 721 4.35 -4.59 -6.22
CA ASP A 721 3.93 -5.17 -4.93
C ASP A 721 4.21 -4.26 -3.72
N MET A 722 5.28 -3.47 -3.73
CA MET A 722 5.51 -2.45 -2.70
C MET A 722 4.70 -1.18 -2.96
N GLU A 723 4.43 -0.78 -4.20
CA GLU A 723 3.45 0.26 -4.49
C GLU A 723 2.05 -0.15 -3.99
N ALA A 724 1.66 -1.42 -4.13
CA ALA A 724 0.42 -1.97 -3.59
C ALA A 724 0.42 -2.02 -2.05
N GLN A 725 1.51 -2.44 -1.41
CA GLN A 725 1.65 -2.37 0.07
C GLN A 725 1.59 -0.93 0.57
N VAL A 726 2.24 0.01 -0.12
CA VAL A 726 2.17 1.44 0.18
C VAL A 726 0.74 1.96 0.02
N HIS A 727 0.05 1.63 -1.08
CA HIS A 727 -1.37 1.95 -1.28
C HIS A 727 -2.30 1.32 -0.23
N LYS A 728 -1.94 0.16 0.34
CA LYS A 728 -2.68 -0.44 1.46
C LYS A 728 -2.38 0.25 2.80
N LEU A 729 -1.13 0.63 3.07
CA LEU A 729 -0.74 1.40 4.25
C LEU A 729 -1.33 2.83 4.22
N ARG A 730 -1.48 3.41 3.03
CA ARG A 730 -2.35 4.58 2.79
C ARG A 730 -3.76 4.30 3.30
N GLU A 731 -4.42 3.28 2.77
CA GLU A 731 -5.81 2.90 3.11
C GLU A 731 -6.01 2.51 4.58
N GLU A 732 -4.97 2.06 5.29
CA GLU A 732 -5.02 1.85 6.74
C GLU A 732 -4.88 3.18 7.52
N LEU A 733 -3.93 4.04 7.17
CA LEU A 733 -3.77 5.37 7.77
C LEU A 733 -4.98 6.29 7.49
N ILE A 734 -5.59 6.14 6.32
CA ILE A 734 -6.91 6.68 5.93
C ILE A 734 -7.94 6.34 7.00
N ASN A 735 -8.16 5.04 7.25
CA ASN A 735 -9.24 4.57 8.08
C ASN A 735 -9.00 4.82 9.58
N VAL A 736 -7.74 4.77 10.03
CA VAL A 736 -7.38 5.20 11.39
C VAL A 736 -7.65 6.70 11.57
N ASN A 737 -7.41 7.55 10.57
CA ASN A 737 -7.70 8.98 10.67
C ASN A 737 -9.22 9.29 10.59
N SER A 738 -9.98 8.58 9.75
CA SER A 738 -11.44 8.77 9.66
C SER A 738 -12.13 8.33 10.95
N GLN A 739 -11.75 7.17 11.49
CA GLN A 739 -12.19 6.72 12.81
C GLN A 739 -11.70 7.66 13.92
N ARG A 740 -10.50 8.25 13.85
CA ARG A 740 -10.06 9.28 14.81
C ARG A 740 -10.89 10.55 14.76
N LYS A 741 -11.35 10.97 13.58
CA LYS A 741 -12.29 12.09 13.46
C LYS A 741 -13.65 11.73 14.02
N GLN A 742 -14.13 10.50 13.82
CA GLN A 742 -15.31 10.02 14.56
C GLN A 742 -15.04 10.08 16.06
N GLN A 743 -13.91 9.55 16.54
CA GLN A 743 -13.41 9.68 17.92
C GLN A 743 -12.90 11.09 18.30
N LEU A 744 -13.40 12.15 17.64
CA LEU A 744 -13.24 13.56 18.03
C LEU A 744 -14.54 14.35 17.84
N VAL A 745 -15.31 14.08 16.77
CA VAL A 745 -16.70 14.53 16.61
C VAL A 745 -17.57 13.94 17.70
N GLU A 746 -17.42 12.64 17.94
CA GLU A 746 -17.96 12.01 19.12
C GLU A 746 -17.38 12.74 20.35
N LEU A 747 -16.07 12.95 20.55
CA LEU A 747 -15.48 13.69 21.72
C LEU A 747 -15.97 15.15 21.89
N GLY A 748 -16.54 15.77 20.85
CA GLY A 748 -17.17 17.09 20.88
C GLY A 748 -18.66 17.04 21.19
N LEU A 749 -19.42 16.15 20.50
CA LEU A 749 -20.81 15.81 20.85
C LEU A 749 -20.84 15.44 22.32
N LEU A 750 -20.05 14.41 22.64
CA LEU A 750 -18.96 14.36 23.62
C LEU A 750 -19.00 15.56 24.62
N ARG A 751 -18.02 16.47 24.69
CA ARG A 751 -17.92 17.48 25.79
C ARG A 751 -19.11 18.40 25.94
N GLU A 752 -19.82 18.70 24.86
CA GLU A 752 -21.11 19.37 24.99
C GLU A 752 -22.03 18.49 25.83
N GLU A 753 -22.09 17.19 25.58
CA GLU A 753 -22.61 16.21 26.50
C GLU A 753 -21.85 15.94 27.80
N GLU A 754 -21.00 16.80 28.37
CA GLU A 754 -20.51 16.59 29.76
C GLU A 754 -20.53 17.80 30.68
N LYS A 755 -20.44 19.02 30.12
CA LYS A 755 -20.59 20.39 30.71
C LYS A 755 -21.93 20.61 31.46
N GLN A 756 -22.62 19.50 31.70
CA GLN A 756 -23.98 19.25 31.29
C GLN A 756 -24.61 18.07 32.05
N ARG A 757 -23.88 17.29 32.86
CA ARG A 757 -24.44 16.92 34.18
C ARG A 757 -24.13 18.08 35.11
N ALA A 758 -24.94 19.12 34.94
CA ALA A 758 -24.67 20.40 35.53
C ALA A 758 -25.93 21.25 35.53
N ALA A 759 -26.58 21.53 34.40
CA ALA A 759 -27.61 22.56 34.37
C ALA A 759 -28.97 22.20 35.01
N ARG A 760 -29.37 20.91 35.12
CA ARG A 760 -30.53 20.42 35.91
C ARG A 760 -30.18 19.60 37.11
N ASP A 761 -28.95 19.14 37.25
CA ASP A 761 -28.48 18.86 38.60
C ASP A 761 -28.42 20.20 39.37
N HIS A 762 -28.02 21.31 38.72
CA HIS A 762 -28.16 22.69 39.22
C HIS A 762 -29.60 23.22 39.20
N GLU A 763 -30.37 23.08 38.13
CA GLU A 763 -31.77 23.52 38.09
C GLU A 763 -32.64 22.76 39.09
N THR A 764 -32.56 21.43 39.19
CA THR A 764 -33.37 20.71 40.18
C THR A 764 -32.91 21.08 41.59
N ALA A 765 -31.64 21.44 41.81
CA ALA A 765 -31.22 22.10 43.05
C ALA A 765 -31.83 23.51 43.20
N VAL A 766 -31.86 24.36 42.16
CA VAL A 766 -32.47 25.71 42.18
C VAL A 766 -33.98 25.66 42.37
N ASN A 767 -34.70 24.80 41.67
CA ASN A 767 -36.15 24.58 41.77
C ASN A 767 -36.49 23.93 43.12
N LYS A 768 -35.63 23.04 43.65
CA LYS A 768 -35.74 22.52 45.03
C LYS A 768 -35.54 23.63 46.06
N LEU A 769 -34.48 24.44 45.96
CA LEU A 769 -34.22 25.58 46.85
C LEU A 769 -35.35 26.63 46.76
N LYS A 770 -35.92 26.84 45.57
CA LYS A 770 -37.09 27.70 45.32
C LYS A 770 -38.36 27.11 45.94
N ALA A 771 -38.58 25.81 45.88
CA ALA A 771 -39.68 25.12 46.54
C ALA A 771 -39.52 25.11 48.08
N GLU A 772 -38.31 24.94 48.58
CA GLU A 772 -37.96 25.05 50.00
C GLU A 772 -38.14 26.50 50.50
N SER A 773 -37.78 27.50 49.69
CA SER A 773 -38.00 28.92 49.97
C SER A 773 -39.49 29.29 49.96
N GLU A 774 -40.28 28.86 48.97
CA GLU A 774 -41.73 29.06 48.97
C GLU A 774 -42.42 28.29 50.11
N LYS A 775 -41.96 27.08 50.45
CA LYS A 775 -42.42 26.35 51.65
C LYS A 775 -42.15 27.18 52.91
N MET A 776 -40.91 27.62 53.12
CA MET A 776 -40.52 28.43 54.28
C MET A 776 -41.32 29.74 54.34
N LYS A 777 -41.59 30.37 53.21
CA LYS A 777 -42.43 31.58 53.07
C LYS A 777 -43.92 31.32 53.35
N ILE A 778 -44.45 30.15 53.01
CA ILE A 778 -45.80 29.70 53.42
C ILE A 778 -45.82 29.41 54.92
N GLU A 779 -44.78 28.80 55.46
CA GLU A 779 -44.62 28.47 56.88
C GLU A 779 -44.52 29.76 57.73
N LEU A 780 -43.72 30.73 57.31
CA LEU A 780 -43.62 32.07 57.92
C LEU A 780 -44.94 32.86 57.85
N LYS A 781 -45.71 32.70 56.76
CA LYS A 781 -47.06 33.25 56.66
C LYS A 781 -48.04 32.57 57.60
N LYS A 782 -47.90 31.26 57.84
CA LYS A 782 -48.72 30.53 58.83
C LYS A 782 -48.38 30.92 60.26
N THR A 783 -47.10 31.09 60.61
CA THR A 783 -46.71 31.56 61.95
C THR A 783 -47.18 33.00 62.17
N HIS A 784 -46.95 33.91 61.22
CA HIS A 784 -47.48 35.28 61.30
C HIS A 784 -49.02 35.29 61.38
N ALA A 785 -49.73 34.43 60.63
CA ALA A 785 -51.18 34.33 60.73
C ALA A 785 -51.63 33.89 62.13
N ALA A 786 -51.01 32.83 62.68
CA ALA A 786 -51.28 32.36 64.05
C ALA A 786 -50.89 33.39 65.14
N GLU A 787 -49.84 34.18 64.92
CA GLU A 787 -49.46 35.30 65.79
C GLU A 787 -50.49 36.45 65.72
N THR A 788 -51.01 36.77 64.53
CA THR A 788 -52.12 37.73 64.39
C THR A 788 -53.42 37.20 65.00
N GLU A 789 -53.72 35.91 64.88
CA GLU A 789 -54.89 35.28 65.49
C GLU A 789 -54.78 35.27 67.02
N MET A 790 -53.62 34.87 67.57
CA MET A 790 -53.32 34.93 69.01
C MET A 790 -53.37 36.37 69.55
N THR A 791 -52.89 37.37 68.80
CA THR A 791 -52.97 38.78 69.25
C THR A 791 -54.38 39.35 69.14
N LEU A 792 -55.16 38.96 68.12
CA LEU A 792 -56.59 39.24 68.04
C LEU A 792 -57.38 38.56 69.16
N GLU A 793 -57.05 37.33 69.56
CA GLU A 793 -57.69 36.64 70.68
C GLU A 793 -57.31 37.25 72.04
N LYS A 794 -56.06 37.70 72.20
CA LYS A 794 -55.62 38.53 73.35
C LYS A 794 -56.34 39.89 73.38
N ALA A 795 -56.60 40.50 72.23
CA ALA A 795 -57.38 41.73 72.13
C ALA A 795 -58.86 41.48 72.45
N ASN A 796 -59.48 40.43 71.91
CA ASN A 796 -60.88 40.06 72.12
C ASN A 796 -61.15 39.60 73.57
N SER A 797 -60.23 38.87 74.21
CA SER A 797 -60.35 38.52 75.63
C SER A 797 -60.20 39.74 76.53
N ARG A 798 -59.29 40.67 76.21
CA ARG A 798 -59.21 41.99 76.87
C ARG A 798 -60.47 42.83 76.65
N LEU A 799 -61.06 42.80 75.46
CA LEU A 799 -62.30 43.51 75.14
C LEU A 799 -63.47 42.92 75.92
N LYS A 800 -63.64 41.59 75.96
CA LYS A 800 -64.64 40.89 76.80
C LYS A 800 -64.46 41.18 78.29
N GLN A 801 -63.23 41.31 78.78
CA GLN A 801 -62.96 41.72 80.16
C GLN A 801 -63.39 43.18 80.41
N ILE A 802 -63.13 44.08 79.46
CA ILE A 802 -63.58 45.49 79.52
C ILE A 802 -65.12 45.57 79.46
N GLU A 803 -65.78 44.82 78.57
CA GLU A 803 -67.24 44.70 78.51
C GLU A 803 -67.82 44.21 79.85
N LYS A 804 -67.22 43.19 80.45
CA LYS A 804 -67.61 42.65 81.76
C LYS A 804 -67.43 43.70 82.87
N GLU A 805 -66.34 44.45 82.86
CA GLU A 805 -66.11 45.55 83.81
C GLU A 805 -67.09 46.71 83.62
N TYR A 806 -67.43 47.11 82.39
CA TYR A 806 -68.44 48.14 82.14
C TYR A 806 -69.84 47.65 82.50
N THR A 807 -70.18 46.39 82.21
CA THR A 807 -71.45 45.78 82.64
C THR A 807 -71.55 45.71 84.16
N GLN A 808 -70.46 45.40 84.86
CA GLN A 808 -70.41 45.41 86.32
C GLN A 808 -70.48 46.85 86.91
N LYS A 809 -69.82 47.82 86.28
CA LYS A 809 -69.92 49.26 86.64
C LYS A 809 -71.36 49.77 86.45
N LEU A 810 -72.00 49.40 85.34
CA LEU A 810 -73.39 49.74 85.06
C LEU A 810 -74.32 49.11 86.11
N ALA A 811 -74.20 47.81 86.39
CA ALA A 811 -74.99 47.13 87.42
C ALA A 811 -74.81 47.75 88.82
N LYS A 812 -73.57 48.09 89.21
CA LYS A 812 -73.29 48.82 90.46
C LYS A 812 -73.90 50.22 90.45
N SER A 813 -73.85 50.93 89.33
CA SER A 813 -74.48 52.25 89.22
C SER A 813 -76.00 52.16 89.30
N SER A 814 -76.63 51.15 88.69
CA SER A 814 -78.06 50.88 88.83
C SER A 814 -78.45 50.52 90.26
N GLN A 815 -77.64 49.71 90.95
CA GLN A 815 -77.84 49.41 92.37
C GLN A 815 -77.78 50.69 93.22
N ILE A 816 -76.74 51.52 93.05
CA ILE A 816 -76.61 52.81 93.76
C ILE A 816 -77.79 53.74 93.45
N ILE A 817 -78.30 53.75 92.21
CA ILE A 817 -79.51 54.52 91.86
C ILE A 817 -80.74 54.02 92.62
N VAL A 818 -80.91 52.70 92.79
CA VAL A 818 -82.00 52.13 93.60
C VAL A 818 -81.84 52.44 95.10
N GLU A 819 -80.61 52.38 95.63
CA GLU A 819 -80.29 52.76 97.02
C GLU A 819 -80.52 54.26 97.28
N LEU A 820 -80.23 55.12 96.29
CA LEU A 820 -80.57 56.55 96.32
C LEU A 820 -82.08 56.78 96.20
N GLN A 821 -82.80 56.01 95.38
CA GLN A 821 -84.25 56.10 95.28
C GLN A 821 -84.97 55.67 96.57
N THR A 822 -84.51 54.60 97.23
CA THR A 822 -85.08 54.16 98.51
C THR A 822 -84.79 55.14 99.65
N THR A 823 -83.58 55.71 99.72
CA THR A 823 -83.24 56.76 100.70
C THR A 823 -83.96 58.08 100.45
N ILE A 824 -84.15 58.51 99.19
CA ILE A 824 -85.04 59.63 98.84
C ILE A 824 -86.49 59.36 99.29
N SER A 825 -86.93 58.10 99.21
CA SER A 825 -88.29 57.71 99.59
C SER A 825 -88.50 57.72 101.11
N SER A 826 -87.54 57.19 101.89
CA SER A 826 -87.61 57.24 103.36
C SER A 826 -87.44 58.67 103.91
N LEU A 827 -86.62 59.51 103.28
CA LEU A 827 -86.51 60.94 103.62
C LEU A 827 -87.80 61.71 103.32
N LYS A 828 -88.51 61.39 102.23
CA LYS A 828 -89.85 61.96 101.96
C LYS A 828 -90.88 61.52 102.99
N GLU A 829 -90.87 60.25 103.39
CA GLU A 829 -91.77 59.74 104.43
C GLU A 829 -91.49 60.43 105.78
N GLU A 830 -90.23 60.50 106.20
CA GLU A 830 -89.83 61.15 107.45
C GLU A 830 -90.15 62.65 107.47
N ASN A 831 -89.89 63.37 106.37
CA ASN A 831 -90.31 64.77 106.23
C ASN A 831 -91.85 64.93 106.35
N SER A 832 -92.62 63.96 105.83
CA SER A 832 -94.09 63.95 105.96
C SER A 832 -94.54 63.70 107.41
N ARG A 833 -93.85 62.83 108.15
CA ARG A 833 -94.08 62.61 109.59
C ARG A 833 -93.76 63.87 110.39
N GLN A 834 -92.66 64.56 110.07
CA GLN A 834 -92.23 65.78 110.75
C GLN A 834 -93.20 66.95 110.49
N GLN A 835 -93.71 67.10 109.26
CA GLN A 835 -94.78 68.06 108.95
C GLN A 835 -96.04 67.78 109.80
N LEU A 836 -96.54 66.53 109.82
CA LEU A 836 -97.69 66.15 110.64
C LEU A 836 -97.48 66.38 112.15
N ALA A 837 -96.24 66.25 112.64
CA ALA A 837 -95.89 66.54 114.03
C ALA A 837 -95.84 68.06 114.31
N ALA A 838 -95.45 68.88 113.34
CA ALA A 838 -95.50 70.35 113.44
C ALA A 838 -96.94 70.86 113.41
N ASP A 839 -97.77 70.36 112.47
CA ASP A 839 -99.16 70.76 112.29
C ASP A 839 -99.99 70.50 113.57
N ARG A 840 -99.79 69.32 114.21
CA ARG A 840 -100.43 69.00 115.50
C ARG A 840 -100.04 69.98 116.61
N ARG A 841 -98.76 70.31 116.75
CA ARG A 841 -98.30 71.28 117.76
C ARG A 841 -98.89 72.67 117.54
N LEU A 842 -99.07 73.06 116.27
CA LEU A 842 -99.69 74.33 115.91
C LEU A 842 -101.19 74.32 116.27
N GLN A 843 -101.90 73.23 115.98
CA GLN A 843 -103.29 73.02 116.39
C GLN A 843 -103.48 73.04 117.92
N ASP A 844 -102.60 72.37 118.68
CA ASP A 844 -102.61 72.38 120.16
C ASP A 844 -102.44 73.80 120.73
N VAL A 845 -101.62 74.64 120.10
CA VAL A 845 -101.41 76.04 120.50
C VAL A 845 -102.62 76.90 120.14
N THR A 846 -103.20 76.73 118.95
CA THR A 846 -104.44 77.44 118.55
C THR A 846 -105.61 77.10 119.49
N GLN A 847 -105.76 75.83 119.88
CA GLN A 847 -106.82 75.41 120.81
C GLN A 847 -106.69 76.10 122.18
N LYS A 848 -105.48 76.20 122.74
CA LYS A 848 -105.23 76.88 124.01
C LYS A 848 -105.64 78.36 123.98
N PHE A 849 -105.29 79.08 122.91
CA PHE A 849 -105.69 80.49 122.76
C PHE A 849 -107.22 80.66 122.67
N GLU A 850 -107.95 79.76 122.01
CA GLU A 850 -109.42 79.79 122.02
C GLU A 850 -110.01 79.49 123.41
N ASP A 851 -109.40 78.62 124.21
CA ASP A 851 -109.90 78.30 125.55
C ASP A 851 -109.60 79.40 126.59
N GLU A 852 -108.45 80.09 126.47
CA GLU A 852 -108.15 81.34 127.22
C GLU A 852 -109.15 82.45 126.87
N LYS A 853 -109.44 82.65 125.57
CA LYS A 853 -110.46 83.59 125.09
C LYS A 853 -111.86 83.27 125.65
N LYS A 854 -112.25 82.00 125.68
CA LYS A 854 -113.51 81.55 126.32
C LYS A 854 -113.52 81.71 127.84
N GLN A 855 -112.36 81.76 128.50
CA GLN A 855 -112.26 82.05 129.93
C GLN A 855 -112.50 83.55 130.18
N LEU A 856 -111.81 84.42 129.45
CA LEU A 856 -111.98 85.88 129.55
C LEU A 856 -113.41 86.35 129.27
N ILE A 857 -114.14 85.70 128.35
CA ILE A 857 -115.56 85.97 128.11
C ILE A 857 -116.39 85.66 129.38
N ARG A 858 -116.25 84.45 129.94
CA ARG A 858 -116.97 84.01 131.15
C ARG A 858 -116.64 84.83 132.40
N ASP A 859 -115.49 85.50 132.44
CA ASP A 859 -115.11 86.39 133.53
C ASP A 859 -115.71 87.79 133.37
N ASN A 860 -115.81 88.31 132.14
CA ASN A 860 -116.56 89.53 131.85
C ASN A 860 -118.07 89.34 132.10
N ASP A 861 -118.67 88.23 131.66
CA ASP A 861 -120.09 87.93 131.89
C ASP A 861 -120.45 87.93 133.39
N ARG A 862 -119.54 87.40 134.23
CA ARG A 862 -119.69 87.42 135.70
C ARG A 862 -119.60 88.83 136.28
N ALA A 863 -118.70 89.66 135.79
CA ALA A 863 -118.59 91.07 136.21
C ALA A 863 -119.83 91.88 135.80
N ILE A 864 -120.31 91.71 134.56
CA ILE A 864 -121.54 92.37 134.05
C ILE A 864 -122.74 91.98 134.92
N LYS A 865 -122.89 90.69 135.25
CA LYS A 865 -124.02 90.23 136.07
C LYS A 865 -124.00 90.79 137.49
N ALA A 866 -122.83 90.86 138.13
CA ALA A 866 -122.69 91.47 139.45
C ALA A 866 -123.10 92.96 139.45
N LEU A 867 -122.72 93.71 138.40
CA LEU A 867 -123.12 95.12 138.22
C LEU A 867 -124.63 95.27 137.98
N GLN A 868 -125.27 94.32 137.28
CA GLN A 868 -126.73 94.29 137.11
C GLN A 868 -127.45 94.04 138.44
N GLU A 869 -127.01 93.04 139.21
CA GLU A 869 -127.59 92.72 140.53
C GLU A 869 -127.43 93.90 141.52
N GLU A 870 -126.32 94.64 141.47
CA GLU A 870 -126.13 95.86 142.27
C GLU A 870 -127.02 97.03 141.81
N LEU A 871 -127.17 97.26 140.50
CA LEU A 871 -128.08 98.27 139.94
C LEU A 871 -129.54 98.01 140.35
N GLU A 872 -129.96 96.74 140.30
CA GLU A 872 -131.32 96.33 140.64
C GLU A 872 -131.59 96.43 142.15
N SER A 873 -130.58 96.14 142.99
CA SER A 873 -130.58 96.46 144.43
C SER A 873 -130.83 97.95 144.69
N ARG A 874 -130.12 98.86 143.98
CA ARG A 874 -130.33 100.32 144.10
C ARG A 874 -131.73 100.74 143.65
N SER A 875 -132.25 100.19 142.54
CA SER A 875 -133.62 100.44 142.08
C SER A 875 -134.67 100.04 143.13
N ASN A 876 -134.48 98.88 143.76
CA ASN A 876 -135.38 98.40 144.81
C ASN A 876 -135.31 99.26 146.10
N GLN A 877 -134.15 99.84 146.44
CA GLN A 877 -134.03 100.80 147.54
C GLN A 877 -134.83 102.08 147.30
N VAL A 878 -134.72 102.69 146.11
CA VAL A 878 -135.48 103.89 145.72
C VAL A 878 -136.99 103.61 145.77
N ARG A 879 -137.44 102.52 145.16
CA ARG A 879 -138.86 102.11 145.14
C ARG A 879 -139.45 101.84 146.52
N CYS A 880 -138.61 101.49 147.49
CA CYS A 880 -139.01 101.31 148.89
C CYS A 880 -139.12 102.64 149.66
N ALA A 881 -138.33 103.66 149.28
CA ALA A 881 -138.44 105.01 149.82
C ALA A 881 -139.71 105.73 149.29
N GLU A 882 -139.98 105.63 147.98
CA GLU A 882 -141.17 106.20 147.33
C GLU A 882 -142.48 105.75 148.00
N LYS A 883 -142.62 104.45 148.25
CA LYS A 883 -143.80 103.89 148.94
C LYS A 883 -143.98 104.41 150.38
N LYS A 884 -142.89 104.71 151.10
CA LYS A 884 -142.96 105.31 152.45
C LYS A 884 -143.41 106.76 152.41
N LEU A 885 -143.01 107.51 151.37
CA LEU A 885 -143.47 108.88 151.15
C LEU A 885 -144.99 108.93 150.87
N GLN A 886 -145.46 108.10 149.93
CA GLN A 886 -146.89 108.00 149.59
C GLN A 886 -147.76 107.61 150.81
N HIS A 887 -147.27 106.73 151.68
CA HIS A 887 -148.01 106.34 152.89
C HIS A 887 -148.12 107.49 153.90
N LYS A 888 -147.03 108.27 154.09
CA LYS A 888 -147.03 109.50 154.91
C LYS A 888 -147.96 110.58 154.37
N GLU A 889 -148.06 110.67 153.05
CA GLU A 889 -148.94 111.61 152.37
C GLU A 889 -150.42 111.26 152.61
N LEU A 890 -150.79 109.96 152.55
CA LEU A 890 -152.13 109.47 152.91
C LEU A 890 -152.51 109.79 154.36
N GLU A 891 -151.65 109.48 155.34
CA GLU A 891 -151.90 109.77 156.77
C GLU A 891 -152.24 111.25 157.01
N SER A 892 -151.62 112.17 156.26
CA SER A 892 -151.88 113.61 156.37
C SER A 892 -153.26 114.03 155.83
N GLN A 893 -153.75 113.35 154.79
CA GLN A 893 -155.05 113.65 154.15
C GLN A 893 -156.22 113.16 155.02
N GLU A 894 -156.06 112.03 155.71
CA GLU A 894 -157.07 111.50 156.64
C GLU A 894 -157.30 112.44 157.83
N GLN A 895 -156.22 113.01 158.41
CA GLN A 895 -156.32 113.96 159.52
C GLN A 895 -157.08 115.24 159.14
N ILE A 896 -156.85 115.78 157.94
CA ILE A 896 -157.58 116.95 157.42
C ILE A 896 -159.07 116.64 157.22
N THR A 897 -159.39 115.40 156.82
CA THR A 897 -160.77 114.94 156.59
C THR A 897 -161.54 114.79 157.90
N TYR A 898 -160.92 114.25 158.95
CA TYR A 898 -161.53 114.12 160.28
C TYR A 898 -161.94 115.49 160.86
N ILE A 899 -161.05 116.48 160.79
CA ILE A 899 -161.30 117.83 161.33
C ILE A 899 -162.50 118.50 160.64
N ARG A 900 -162.76 118.25 159.35
CA ARG A 900 -163.94 118.82 158.66
C ARG A 900 -165.27 118.31 159.23
N GLN A 901 -165.37 117.05 159.63
CA GLN A 901 -166.64 116.43 160.07
C GLN A 901 -167.10 116.93 161.46
N GLU A 902 -166.16 117.30 162.35
CA GLU A 902 -166.43 117.90 163.67
C GLU A 902 -167.06 119.30 163.61
N TYR A 903 -166.82 120.07 162.54
CA TYR A 903 -167.41 121.41 162.38
C TYR A 903 -168.78 121.36 161.68
N GLU A 904 -168.98 120.42 160.76
CA GLU A 904 -170.26 120.26 160.04
C GLU A 904 -171.38 119.73 160.95
N THR A 905 -171.05 118.88 161.93
CA THR A 905 -172.02 118.35 162.91
C THR A 905 -172.56 119.41 163.89
N LYS A 906 -171.90 120.56 164.06
CA LYS A 906 -172.32 121.62 165.00
C LYS A 906 -173.56 122.44 164.56
N PHE A 907 -174.01 122.34 163.31
CA PHE A 907 -174.91 123.35 162.73
C PHE A 907 -176.41 123.02 162.59
N LYS A 908 -176.88 121.80 162.88
CA LYS A 908 -178.26 121.37 162.50
C LYS A 908 -179.38 121.52 163.55
N GLY A 909 -179.08 121.75 164.83
CA GLY A 909 -180.05 121.57 165.93
C GLY A 909 -180.93 122.77 166.36
N LEU A 910 -180.59 124.01 165.99
CA LEU A 910 -181.05 125.22 166.71
C LEU A 910 -182.37 125.88 166.22
N MET A 911 -183.39 125.14 165.78
CA MET A 911 -184.72 125.74 165.51
C MET A 911 -185.93 124.81 165.81
N PRO A 912 -187.02 125.32 166.42
CA PRO A 912 -188.27 124.58 166.60
C PRO A 912 -188.97 124.18 165.29
N ALA A 913 -189.70 123.06 165.32
CA ALA A 913 -190.30 122.47 164.13
C ALA A 913 -191.47 123.29 163.54
N SER A 914 -192.33 123.88 164.37
CA SER A 914 -193.52 124.63 163.91
C SER A 914 -193.17 125.84 163.04
N LEU A 915 -192.07 126.55 163.33
CA LEU A 915 -191.68 127.75 162.59
C LEU A 915 -191.00 127.43 161.23
N ARG A 916 -190.53 126.19 161.01
CA ARG A 916 -190.09 125.76 159.67
C ARG A 916 -191.27 125.50 158.75
N GLN A 917 -192.36 124.92 159.29
CA GLN A 917 -193.54 124.57 158.52
C GLN A 917 -194.18 125.81 157.84
N GLU A 918 -194.42 126.89 158.60
CA GLU A 918 -195.00 128.13 158.05
C GLU A 918 -194.09 128.85 157.05
N LEU A 919 -192.77 128.71 157.17
CA LEU A 919 -191.79 129.22 156.21
C LEU A 919 -191.80 128.42 154.90
N GLU A 920 -191.96 127.09 154.97
CA GLU A 920 -192.11 126.25 153.77
C GLU A 920 -193.47 126.47 153.10
N ASP A 921 -194.55 126.71 153.85
CA ASP A 921 -195.88 127.00 153.32
C ASP A 921 -195.94 128.38 152.63
N THR A 922 -195.26 129.42 153.15
CA THR A 922 -195.22 130.74 152.51
C THR A 922 -194.25 130.78 151.32
N ILE A 923 -193.08 130.13 151.39
CA ILE A 923 -192.14 130.09 150.26
C ILE A 923 -192.64 129.18 149.13
N SER A 924 -193.49 128.20 149.42
CA SER A 924 -194.26 127.47 148.39
C SER A 924 -195.23 128.40 147.63
N SER A 925 -195.76 129.43 148.27
CA SER A 925 -196.58 130.47 147.61
C SER A 925 -195.74 131.42 146.74
N LEU A 926 -194.54 131.83 147.18
CA LEU A 926 -193.63 132.62 146.32
C LEU A 926 -193.06 131.79 145.15
N LYS A 927 -192.89 130.47 145.31
CA LYS A 927 -192.67 129.53 144.20
C LYS A 927 -193.86 129.42 143.22
N SER A 928 -195.02 129.99 143.55
CA SER A 928 -196.12 130.20 142.58
C SER A 928 -195.89 131.49 141.77
N GLN A 929 -195.67 132.63 142.41
CA GLN A 929 -195.55 133.93 141.72
C GLN A 929 -194.28 134.06 140.85
N VAL A 930 -193.10 133.71 141.37
CA VAL A 930 -191.84 133.78 140.60
C VAL A 930 -191.92 132.85 139.38
N ASN A 931 -192.47 131.66 139.57
CA ASN A 931 -192.67 130.66 138.52
C ASN A 931 -193.77 131.06 137.53
N PHE A 932 -194.66 132.01 137.85
CA PHE A 932 -195.65 132.55 136.91
C PHE A 932 -195.08 133.69 136.05
N LEU A 933 -194.31 134.61 136.65
CA LEU A 933 -193.62 135.68 135.91
C LEU A 933 -192.52 135.12 135.01
N GLN A 934 -191.77 134.11 135.48
CA GLN A 934 -190.67 133.51 134.74
C GLN A 934 -191.15 132.52 133.65
N LYS A 935 -192.31 131.85 133.83
CA LYS A 935 -192.94 131.02 132.78
C LYS A 935 -193.33 131.80 131.51
N ARG A 936 -193.57 133.11 131.60
CA ARG A 936 -193.92 133.91 130.40
C ARG A 936 -192.70 134.49 129.67
N ALA A 937 -191.60 134.73 130.38
CA ALA A 937 -190.35 135.19 129.76
C ALA A 937 -189.60 134.05 129.04
N SER A 938 -189.59 132.85 129.62
CA SER A 938 -188.68 131.78 129.19
C SER A 938 -189.02 131.07 127.87
N VAL A 939 -190.15 131.38 127.22
CA VAL A 939 -190.60 130.71 125.97
C VAL A 939 -190.89 131.70 124.83
N LEU A 940 -191.35 132.92 125.10
CA LEU A 940 -191.38 133.95 124.04
C LEU A 940 -189.97 134.41 123.62
N GLN A 941 -188.95 134.15 124.44
CA GLN A 941 -187.55 134.28 124.02
C GLN A 941 -187.12 133.13 123.09
N GLU A 942 -187.73 131.94 123.22
CA GLU A 942 -187.52 130.78 122.33
C GLU A 942 -188.10 131.09 120.94
N GLU A 943 -189.35 131.58 120.90
CA GLU A 943 -190.00 132.09 119.69
C GLU A 943 -189.57 133.51 119.26
N LEU A 944 -188.59 134.17 119.91
CA LEU A 944 -187.84 135.28 119.31
C LEU A 944 -186.33 135.05 119.13
N THR A 945 -185.83 133.86 119.47
CA THR A 945 -184.95 133.12 118.56
C THR A 945 -185.69 132.44 117.42
N THR A 946 -187.01 132.69 117.29
CA THR A 946 -187.87 132.81 116.07
C THR A 946 -187.54 131.97 114.84
N TYR A 947 -186.31 132.16 114.35
CA TYR A 947 -185.92 132.07 112.96
C TYR A 947 -184.40 131.96 112.78
N GLN A 948 -183.59 132.04 113.84
CA GLN A 948 -182.15 132.28 113.75
C GLN A 948 -181.43 131.42 114.81
N SER A 949 -180.88 130.24 114.50
CA SER A 949 -180.56 129.59 113.21
C SER A 949 -181.58 129.70 112.06
N ARG A 950 -181.12 130.23 110.91
CA ARG A 950 -181.91 130.43 109.67
C ARG A 950 -181.42 129.56 108.51
N ARG A 951 -180.82 128.42 108.87
CA ARG A 951 -180.59 127.19 108.10
C ARG A 951 -180.64 126.04 109.09
#